data_AF-A0A6M8N6B5-F1
#
_entry.id   AF-A0A6M8N6B5-F1
#
_cell.length_a   1.000
_cell.length_b   1.000
_cell.length_c   1.000
_cell.angle_alpha   90.00
_cell.angle_beta   90.00
_cell.angle_gamma   90.00
#
_symmetry.space_group_name_H-M   'P 1'
#
loop_
_entity.id
_entity.type
_entity.pdbx_description
1 polymer ?
#
loop_
_entity_poly.entity_id
_entity_poly.type
_entity_poly.pdbx_seq_one_letter_code
_entity_poly.pdbx_strand_id
1 'polypeptide(L)'
;MLKSYELIKKIKDNVLLVKNFKDEQLIVKVYPKNNNEYSTIYLHEIKALEKLFHPNVVKIERSEEDEDYYYLLFKFIQGETIYSAFRNLNNDKEKYRFLKTINKILDALNYIHLNNYTHNDIKPNNIIVNYNKEPFILDFGTATISNTITKSVSELSLWYASPEQKNNLDVDLRSDFYSLGITIIETLVEEQLFHKFIENKISIEKLIDSIAFFADGKNEELINILKQMTYEDRSHRFDNAKEIITRINNILSFFNFENEYELNLSETVKNQLIEDYNKYPWDILEFINEKLNNEIKYIEYGKDKEDRKQVKICTKDLVFYCGIKSNDHFYVVGYSQRVPDSIKQNGHILEDKFILSEGHPLSKYNSTDELINKLIRLDKKETKEKEERKEKKDFLTKTVKQLKIERAILDKKNISLYAFTKDIKKAKKEFTAKVINQSNIKIRKEHLKSTIEEKLVHKLFDDGFIDDPNNQDLLKLLNSLIENFFFENNKNDIAKKLSIIQKKEQEVVKNILISKYEEIKSNMKKLEFNASLLFFMYPEYLIKQKEEDKFFEQNDDVIVEGVNKKNKFTQKCYIQNINIIKKEINLKHDNEISKIPDEIKISFDYARNSGVLNKQEYSINDLKSNNTIIDNLLGKISNPNSLAPKREIPKIDIDTLINKRLDENQKEAVEKALSLEMGEYLVIQGPPGTGKTTVITEIIQQILKRNKLAKILVTSQSNQAVDNVLEKICENENKIVRFGNDKSKFSNTALKYHEESVFYSYLQEIKKRLESDNTNYFLKGEKLDSLHKKWKSTILQGDDELKTLLFKKIRVIFGTLVGISSWQDFRSIEFDYIIVDEAGRATLPELMIPLRKAKKFILVGDHQQLPPIVDNTVLSKMTDYNKKDLETTLFEELYKKIEHNDFKHFLKYNYRSHSSIAKLYSEVFYDGNIETKDDLVREHQLDFEKKVYLYSTSNIEDKFDKQIGTGKINDANKKVIIKILEELQLNATKCDKYKSVGIITPYLVQRDNLRSSIGQLKSKFDKLDIAINSVDAFQGSDRDIIIYDMVRSQSDSKVNIDFIADEKRLNVALSRTKELLFLVGDVKFIYSCNVKEGDNPFKKIIELINQNKDYYEIKEVIYE
;
A
#
# COMPACT_ATOMS: atom_id res chain seq x y z
N MET A 1 -2.82 -39.90 -5.68
CA MET A 1 -1.44 -39.82 -5.16
C MET A 1 -1.12 -38.55 -4.35
N LEU A 2 -1.62 -37.35 -4.71
CA LEU A 2 -1.46 -36.09 -3.94
C LEU A 2 -2.03 -36.10 -2.49
N LYS A 3 -2.51 -37.24 -1.96
CA LYS A 3 -2.98 -37.35 -0.57
C LYS A 3 -1.84 -37.39 0.45
N SER A 4 -0.62 -37.69 0.01
CA SER A 4 0.57 -37.77 0.86
C SER A 4 1.39 -36.47 0.92
N TYR A 5 0.96 -35.45 0.18
CA TYR A 5 1.67 -34.17 0.06
C TYR A 5 0.69 -33.01 0.08
N GLU A 6 1.03 -31.95 0.80
CA GLU A 6 0.26 -30.71 0.83
C GLU A 6 0.70 -29.81 -0.34
N LEU A 7 -0.22 -29.37 -1.19
CA LEU A 7 0.08 -28.43 -2.28
C LEU A 7 0.35 -27.04 -1.70
N ILE A 8 1.58 -26.55 -1.84
CA ILE A 8 1.96 -25.19 -1.44
C ILE A 8 1.59 -24.19 -2.55
N LYS A 9 2.01 -24.47 -3.79
CA LYS A 9 1.88 -23.54 -4.92
C LYS A 9 1.92 -24.27 -6.25
N LYS A 10 1.05 -23.89 -7.19
CA LYS A 10 1.16 -24.30 -8.60
C LYS A 10 2.15 -23.36 -9.32
N ILE A 11 3.22 -23.90 -9.90
CA ILE A 11 4.28 -23.12 -10.58
C ILE A 11 3.98 -22.99 -12.08
N LYS A 12 3.64 -24.11 -12.73
CA LYS A 12 3.17 -24.20 -14.12
C LYS A 12 2.00 -25.20 -14.19
N ASP A 13 1.41 -25.37 -15.36
CA ASP A 13 0.26 -26.29 -15.52
C ASP A 13 0.56 -27.73 -15.11
N ASN A 14 1.78 -28.19 -15.36
CA ASN A 14 2.27 -29.52 -15.01
C ASN A 14 3.32 -29.53 -13.90
N VAL A 15 3.56 -28.42 -13.18
CA VAL A 15 4.62 -28.33 -12.14
C VAL A 15 4.07 -27.75 -10.85
N LEU A 16 4.18 -28.52 -9.76
CA LEU A 16 3.63 -28.20 -8.43
C LEU A 16 4.76 -28.13 -7.39
N LEU A 17 4.70 -27.14 -6.50
CA LEU A 17 5.46 -27.12 -5.25
C LEU A 17 4.60 -27.74 -4.15
N VAL A 18 5.10 -28.82 -3.55
CA VAL A 18 4.40 -29.57 -2.52
C VAL A 18 5.25 -29.71 -1.26
N LYS A 19 4.61 -30.05 -0.15
CA LYS A 19 5.23 -30.33 1.14
C LYS A 19 4.92 -31.76 1.57
N ASN A 20 5.91 -32.52 2.02
CA ASN A 20 5.65 -33.84 2.60
C ASN A 20 5.30 -33.77 4.10
N PHE A 21 4.93 -34.89 4.72
CA PHE A 21 4.63 -34.97 6.16
C PHE A 21 5.81 -34.66 7.09
N LYS A 22 7.04 -34.57 6.57
CA LYS A 22 8.25 -34.18 7.31
C LYS A 22 8.61 -32.70 7.12
N ASP A 23 7.70 -31.92 6.56
CA ASP A 23 7.87 -30.52 6.23
C ASP A 23 8.90 -30.18 5.14
N GLU A 24 9.36 -31.16 4.37
CA GLU A 24 10.31 -30.94 3.26
C GLU A 24 9.56 -30.49 2.00
N GLN A 25 10.09 -29.45 1.35
CA GLN A 25 9.55 -28.92 0.11
C GLN A 25 10.11 -29.68 -1.10
N LEU A 26 9.21 -30.09 -2.00
CA LEU A 26 9.52 -30.86 -3.21
C LEU A 26 8.82 -30.23 -4.43
N ILE A 27 9.43 -30.41 -5.59
CA ILE A 27 8.82 -30.08 -6.88
C ILE A 27 8.28 -31.36 -7.50
N VAL A 28 7.01 -31.34 -7.92
CA VAL A 28 6.34 -32.45 -8.59
C VAL A 28 6.00 -32.03 -10.01
N LYS A 29 6.59 -32.70 -11.01
CA LYS A 29 6.12 -32.64 -12.39
C LYS A 29 5.10 -33.74 -12.64
N VAL A 30 4.00 -33.40 -13.32
CA VAL A 30 2.86 -34.31 -13.57
C VAL A 30 2.65 -34.47 -15.07
N TYR A 31 2.68 -35.70 -15.57
CA TYR A 31 2.49 -36.02 -16.99
C TYR A 31 1.30 -36.99 -17.19
N PRO A 32 0.34 -36.69 -18.07
CA PRO A 32 -0.81 -37.58 -18.30
C PRO A 32 -0.44 -38.80 -19.16
N LYS A 33 -0.88 -39.99 -18.76
CA LYS A 33 -0.63 -41.26 -19.46
C LYS A 33 -1.40 -41.41 -20.77
N ASN A 34 -2.53 -40.70 -20.90
CA ASN A 34 -3.39 -40.75 -22.09
C ASN A 34 -2.82 -39.99 -23.30
N ASN A 35 -1.66 -39.35 -23.16
CA ASN A 35 -0.98 -38.65 -24.23
C ASN A 35 0.39 -39.29 -24.51
N ASN A 36 0.55 -39.83 -25.71
CA ASN A 36 1.77 -40.52 -26.15
C ASN A 36 3.01 -39.60 -26.16
N GLU A 37 2.85 -38.29 -26.38
CA GLU A 37 3.96 -37.33 -26.36
C GLU A 37 4.50 -37.13 -24.94
N TYR A 38 3.61 -36.88 -23.96
CA TYR A 38 4.00 -36.72 -22.56
C TYR A 38 4.59 -37.99 -21.93
N SER A 39 4.12 -39.16 -22.37
CA SER A 39 4.70 -40.45 -21.95
C SER A 39 6.13 -40.61 -22.47
N THR A 40 6.42 -40.12 -23.67
CA THR A 40 7.77 -40.15 -24.26
C THR A 40 8.71 -39.17 -23.54
N ILE A 41 8.24 -37.94 -23.28
CA ILE A 41 8.98 -36.91 -22.52
C ILE A 41 9.35 -37.42 -21.12
N TYR A 42 8.39 -38.02 -20.41
CA TYR A 42 8.62 -38.62 -19.09
C TYR A 42 9.71 -39.70 -19.12
N LEU A 43 9.66 -40.62 -20.09
CA LEU A 43 10.64 -41.69 -20.22
C LEU A 43 12.05 -41.17 -20.55
N HIS A 44 12.15 -40.12 -21.36
CA HIS A 44 13.45 -39.49 -21.66
C HIS A 44 14.02 -38.76 -20.44
N GLU A 45 13.19 -38.00 -19.73
CA GLU A 45 13.59 -37.24 -18.54
C GLU A 45 14.11 -38.18 -17.43
N ILE A 46 13.41 -39.29 -17.15
CA ILE A 46 13.90 -40.30 -16.20
C ILE A 46 15.21 -40.94 -16.68
N LYS A 47 15.25 -41.43 -17.92
CA LYS A 47 16.43 -42.14 -18.44
C LYS A 47 17.69 -41.28 -18.43
N ALA A 48 17.56 -39.97 -18.66
CA ALA A 48 18.67 -39.04 -18.57
C ALA A 48 19.09 -38.84 -17.10
N LEU A 49 18.15 -38.48 -16.23
CA LEU A 49 18.44 -38.11 -14.84
C LEU A 49 18.89 -39.29 -13.96
N GLU A 50 18.51 -40.53 -14.27
CA GLU A 50 19.02 -41.72 -13.61
C GLU A 50 20.50 -42.00 -13.89
N LYS A 51 21.04 -41.48 -15.01
CA LYS A 51 22.43 -41.70 -15.41
C LYS A 51 23.33 -40.50 -15.16
N LEU A 52 22.77 -39.31 -14.95
CA LEU A 52 23.52 -38.07 -14.79
C LEU A 52 23.67 -37.71 -13.31
N PHE A 53 24.88 -37.89 -12.77
CA PHE A 53 25.21 -37.56 -11.38
C PHE A 53 26.23 -36.42 -11.32
N HIS A 54 25.74 -35.18 -11.34
CA HIS A 54 26.57 -33.99 -11.27
C HIS A 54 26.01 -32.97 -10.26
N PRO A 55 26.85 -32.27 -9.46
CA PRO A 55 26.38 -31.31 -8.45
C PRO A 55 25.53 -30.16 -9.00
N ASN A 56 25.72 -29.80 -10.28
CA ASN A 56 24.99 -28.72 -10.96
C ASN A 56 23.90 -29.22 -11.92
N VAL A 57 23.51 -30.49 -11.84
CA VAL A 57 22.35 -31.06 -12.55
C VAL A 57 21.26 -31.37 -11.51
N VAL A 58 20.00 -31.09 -11.84
CA VAL A 58 18.89 -31.37 -10.93
C VAL A 58 18.84 -32.85 -10.54
N LYS A 59 18.68 -33.12 -9.24
CA LYS A 59 18.55 -34.48 -8.74
C LYS A 59 17.09 -34.89 -8.65
N ILE A 60 16.75 -36.00 -9.30
CA ILE A 60 15.48 -36.69 -9.09
C ILE A 60 15.52 -37.42 -7.73
N GLU A 61 14.52 -37.20 -6.89
CA GLU A 61 14.39 -37.90 -5.62
C GLU A 61 13.71 -39.27 -5.83
N ARG A 62 12.65 -39.28 -6.63
CA ARG A 62 11.91 -40.50 -7.04
C ARG A 62 10.92 -40.21 -8.17
N SER A 63 10.50 -41.26 -8.85
CA SER A 63 9.37 -41.26 -9.79
C SER A 63 8.23 -42.14 -9.27
N GLU A 64 7.00 -41.71 -9.46
CA GLU A 64 5.78 -42.42 -9.04
C GLU A 64 4.74 -42.39 -10.18
N GLU A 65 3.75 -43.27 -10.16
CA GLU A 65 2.66 -43.30 -11.14
C GLU A 65 1.32 -43.73 -10.52
N ASP A 66 0.20 -43.27 -11.08
CA ASP A 66 -1.15 -43.80 -10.82
C ASP A 66 -1.86 -44.20 -12.13
N GLU A 67 -3.18 -44.46 -12.10
CA GLU A 67 -3.94 -44.91 -13.28
C GLU A 67 -3.90 -43.91 -14.44
N ASP A 68 -3.86 -42.60 -14.14
CA ASP A 68 -4.02 -41.54 -15.13
C ASP A 68 -2.73 -40.73 -15.39
N TYR A 69 -1.79 -40.70 -14.44
CA TYR A 69 -0.62 -39.80 -14.48
C TYR A 69 0.71 -40.44 -14.04
N TYR A 70 1.79 -39.92 -14.59
CA TYR A 70 3.18 -40.06 -14.11
C TYR A 70 3.58 -38.85 -13.27
N TYR A 71 4.39 -39.06 -12.22
CA TYR A 71 4.87 -38.04 -11.29
C TYR A 71 6.40 -38.11 -11.14
N LEU A 72 7.10 -37.00 -11.40
CA LEU A 72 8.54 -36.86 -11.10
C LEU A 72 8.73 -35.92 -9.91
N LEU A 73 9.38 -36.42 -8.86
CA LEU A 73 9.64 -35.67 -7.65
C LEU A 73 11.10 -35.24 -7.59
N PHE A 74 11.32 -33.93 -7.49
CA PHE A 74 12.62 -33.30 -7.37
C PHE A 74 12.75 -32.59 -6.04
N LYS A 75 13.99 -32.50 -5.54
CA LYS A 75 14.29 -31.62 -4.41
C LYS A 75 14.01 -30.17 -4.79
N PHE A 76 13.31 -29.43 -3.93
CA PHE A 76 13.12 -28.00 -4.15
C PHE A 76 14.45 -27.25 -4.00
N ILE A 77 14.86 -26.54 -5.05
CA ILE A 77 16.04 -25.68 -5.04
C ILE A 77 15.58 -24.25 -4.82
N GLN A 78 15.91 -23.70 -3.66
CA GLN A 78 15.58 -22.33 -3.32
C GLN A 78 16.54 -21.36 -4.01
N GLY A 79 16.03 -20.59 -4.97
CA GLY A 79 16.82 -19.71 -5.81
C GLY A 79 16.00 -18.94 -6.83
N GLU A 80 16.69 -18.23 -7.71
CA GLU A 80 16.12 -17.46 -8.81
C GLU A 80 16.58 -18.01 -10.16
N THR A 81 15.93 -17.63 -11.26
CA THR A 81 16.46 -17.94 -12.61
C THR A 81 17.79 -17.22 -12.83
N ILE A 82 18.67 -17.78 -13.68
CA ILE A 82 19.97 -17.14 -13.97
C ILE A 82 19.86 -15.69 -14.42
N TYR A 83 18.83 -15.36 -15.23
CA TYR A 83 18.54 -14.00 -15.66
C TYR A 83 18.23 -13.07 -14.47
N SER A 84 17.32 -13.48 -13.58
CA SER A 84 16.94 -12.69 -12.40
C SER A 84 18.12 -12.55 -11.43
N ALA A 85 18.88 -13.63 -11.22
CA ALA A 85 20.00 -13.69 -10.28
C ALA A 85 21.16 -12.74 -10.63
N PHE A 86 21.26 -12.33 -11.91
CA PHE A 86 22.36 -11.52 -12.45
C PHE A 86 21.89 -10.34 -13.33
N ARG A 87 20.66 -9.85 -13.15
CA ARG A 87 20.09 -8.73 -13.95
C ARG A 87 20.87 -7.40 -13.81
N ASN A 88 21.61 -7.21 -12.71
CA ASN A 88 22.32 -5.96 -12.38
C ASN A 88 23.81 -6.20 -12.06
N LEU A 89 24.65 -6.32 -13.09
CA LEU A 89 26.10 -6.57 -12.96
C LEU A 89 26.92 -5.28 -12.79
N ASN A 90 26.62 -4.52 -11.75
CA ASN A 90 27.14 -3.16 -11.56
C ASN A 90 28.57 -3.10 -10.97
N ASN A 91 29.12 -4.22 -10.53
CA ASN A 91 30.46 -4.27 -9.93
C ASN A 91 31.22 -5.53 -10.33
N ASP A 92 32.55 -5.47 -10.24
CA ASP A 92 33.43 -6.53 -10.72
C ASP A 92 33.31 -7.84 -9.93
N LYS A 93 32.86 -7.78 -8.67
CA LYS A 93 32.60 -8.98 -7.86
C LYS A 93 31.39 -9.77 -8.37
N GLU A 94 30.31 -9.10 -8.73
CA GLU A 94 29.14 -9.76 -9.32
C GLU A 94 29.42 -10.24 -10.75
N LYS A 95 30.24 -9.52 -11.53
CA LYS A 95 30.72 -9.98 -12.84
C LYS A 95 31.58 -11.24 -12.74
N TYR A 96 32.49 -11.28 -11.79
CA TYR A 96 33.31 -12.46 -11.50
C TYR A 96 32.46 -13.67 -11.08
N ARG A 97 31.50 -13.46 -10.19
CA ARG A 97 30.54 -14.50 -9.77
C ARG A 97 29.73 -15.03 -10.94
N PHE A 98 29.24 -14.15 -11.81
CA PHE A 98 28.51 -14.53 -13.02
C PHE A 98 29.36 -15.46 -13.90
N LEU A 99 30.61 -15.08 -14.22
CA LEU A 99 31.51 -15.91 -15.02
C LEU A 99 31.84 -17.25 -14.36
N LYS A 100 32.04 -17.29 -13.03
CA LYS A 100 32.17 -18.56 -12.28
C LYS A 100 30.91 -19.43 -12.40
N THR A 101 29.73 -18.84 -12.33
CA THR A 101 28.45 -19.54 -12.54
C THR A 101 28.37 -20.10 -13.96
N ILE A 102 28.79 -19.36 -14.99
CA ILE A 102 28.85 -19.86 -16.37
C ILE A 102 29.81 -21.05 -16.49
N ASN A 103 30.99 -21.01 -15.88
CA ASN A 103 31.92 -22.14 -15.87
C ASN A 103 31.32 -23.40 -15.24
N LYS A 104 30.57 -23.27 -14.13
CA LYS A 104 29.88 -24.41 -13.51
C LYS A 104 28.79 -25.00 -14.41
N ILE A 105 28.10 -24.15 -15.19
CA ILE A 105 27.10 -24.62 -16.17
C ILE A 105 27.80 -25.35 -17.32
N LEU A 106 28.90 -24.81 -17.84
CA LEU A 106 29.69 -25.45 -18.90
C LEU A 106 30.29 -26.78 -18.44
N ASP A 107 30.74 -26.87 -17.19
CA ASP A 107 31.24 -28.11 -16.60
C ASP A 107 30.13 -29.18 -16.51
N ALA A 108 28.93 -28.77 -16.08
CA ALA A 108 27.76 -29.64 -16.09
C ALA A 108 27.38 -30.10 -17.51
N LEU A 109 27.39 -29.19 -18.50
CA LEU A 109 27.13 -29.55 -19.91
C LEU A 109 28.20 -30.50 -20.44
N ASN A 110 29.48 -30.25 -20.14
CA ASN A 110 30.57 -31.15 -20.50
C ASN A 110 30.33 -32.56 -19.94
N TYR A 111 29.90 -32.66 -18.68
CA TYR A 111 29.56 -33.93 -18.06
C TYR A 111 28.37 -34.63 -18.75
N ILE A 112 27.31 -33.87 -19.07
CA ILE A 112 26.14 -34.38 -19.81
C ILE A 112 26.57 -34.94 -21.17
N HIS A 113 27.39 -34.20 -21.91
CA HIS A 113 27.88 -34.56 -23.24
C HIS A 113 28.79 -35.80 -23.21
N LEU A 114 29.69 -35.90 -22.22
CA LEU A 114 30.55 -37.09 -22.02
C LEU A 114 29.76 -38.36 -21.70
N ASN A 115 28.56 -38.22 -21.13
CA ASN A 115 27.63 -39.32 -20.90
C ASN A 115 26.71 -39.59 -22.10
N ASN A 116 27.05 -39.05 -23.28
CA ASN A 116 26.32 -39.17 -24.55
C ASN A 116 24.91 -38.59 -24.54
N TYR A 117 24.62 -37.60 -23.69
CA TYR A 117 23.36 -36.86 -23.74
C TYR A 117 23.57 -35.45 -24.29
N THR A 118 22.55 -34.88 -24.92
CA THR A 118 22.44 -33.45 -25.24
C THR A 118 21.15 -32.91 -24.60
N HIS A 119 21.17 -31.71 -24.03
CA HIS A 119 20.02 -31.18 -23.28
C HIS A 119 18.92 -30.63 -24.20
N ASN A 120 19.31 -29.90 -25.25
CA ASN A 120 18.49 -29.34 -26.31
C ASN A 120 17.51 -28.20 -25.94
N ASP A 121 17.42 -27.75 -24.68
CA ASP A 121 16.50 -26.67 -24.24
C ASP A 121 17.11 -25.81 -23.13
N ILE A 122 18.35 -25.39 -23.31
CA ILE A 122 19.03 -24.48 -22.38
C ILE A 122 18.46 -23.06 -22.53
N LYS A 123 17.87 -22.54 -21.45
CA LYS A 123 17.28 -21.18 -21.38
C LYS A 123 17.22 -20.69 -19.93
N PRO A 124 17.01 -19.39 -19.67
CA PRO A 124 17.06 -18.88 -18.31
C PRO A 124 16.11 -19.55 -17.32
N ASN A 125 14.92 -19.95 -17.78
CA ASN A 125 13.91 -20.61 -16.95
C ASN A 125 14.28 -22.05 -16.56
N ASN A 126 15.22 -22.67 -17.28
CA ASN A 126 15.70 -24.03 -17.02
C ASN A 126 17.03 -24.03 -16.25
N ILE A 127 17.50 -22.86 -15.78
CA ILE A 127 18.67 -22.74 -14.93
C ILE A 127 18.30 -21.94 -13.68
N ILE A 128 18.28 -22.62 -12.52
CA ILE A 128 18.10 -21.96 -11.22
C ILE A 128 19.47 -21.74 -10.58
N VAL A 129 19.68 -20.54 -10.05
CA VAL A 129 20.83 -20.17 -9.24
C VAL A 129 20.37 -20.06 -7.79
N ASN A 130 20.90 -20.92 -6.91
CA ASN A 130 20.57 -20.88 -5.48
C ASN A 130 21.17 -19.64 -4.80
N TYR A 131 20.82 -19.39 -3.53
CA TYR A 131 21.36 -18.25 -2.79
C TYR A 131 22.88 -18.26 -2.56
N ASN A 132 23.54 -19.42 -2.72
CA ASN A 132 24.99 -19.55 -2.70
C ASN A 132 25.63 -19.33 -4.08
N LYS A 133 24.87 -18.85 -5.07
CA LYS A 133 25.28 -18.63 -6.46
C LYS A 133 25.74 -19.90 -7.19
N GLU A 134 25.21 -21.05 -6.78
CA GLU A 134 25.41 -22.32 -7.48
C GLU A 134 24.29 -22.54 -8.50
N PRO A 135 24.63 -22.82 -9.77
CA PRO A 135 23.64 -23.09 -10.81
C PRO A 135 23.19 -24.56 -10.78
N PHE A 136 21.95 -24.78 -11.17
CA PHE A 136 21.35 -26.10 -11.37
C PHE A 136 20.62 -26.12 -12.71
N ILE A 137 21.04 -27.00 -13.61
CA ILE A 137 20.36 -27.26 -14.88
C ILE A 137 19.14 -28.14 -14.62
N LEU A 138 17.99 -27.70 -15.10
CA LEU A 138 16.67 -28.31 -14.91
C LEU A 138 16.08 -28.72 -16.26
N ASP A 139 15.03 -29.56 -16.20
CA ASP A 139 14.14 -29.88 -17.33
C ASP A 139 14.79 -30.68 -18.48
N PHE A 140 14.95 -31.99 -18.26
CA PHE A 140 15.56 -32.92 -19.22
C PHE A 140 14.53 -33.58 -20.15
N GLY A 141 13.32 -33.01 -20.28
CA GLY A 141 12.24 -33.58 -21.10
C GLY A 141 12.56 -33.67 -22.59
N THR A 142 13.44 -32.81 -23.08
CA THR A 142 13.93 -32.76 -24.47
C THR A 142 15.31 -33.39 -24.64
N ALA A 143 15.88 -33.97 -23.59
CA ALA A 143 17.23 -34.51 -23.62
C ALA A 143 17.29 -35.80 -24.45
N THR A 144 18.31 -35.91 -25.31
CA THR A 144 18.44 -37.04 -26.25
C THR A 144 19.83 -37.65 -26.19
N ILE A 145 19.93 -38.92 -26.59
CA ILE A 145 21.23 -39.53 -26.82
C ILE A 145 21.86 -38.85 -28.05
N SER A 146 23.11 -38.42 -27.93
CA SER A 146 23.88 -37.80 -29.00
C SER A 146 23.82 -38.68 -30.26
N ASN A 147 23.41 -38.10 -31.40
CA ASN A 147 23.16 -38.76 -32.70
C ASN A 147 21.79 -39.45 -32.89
N THR A 148 20.75 -39.10 -32.13
CA THR A 148 19.38 -39.63 -32.32
C THR A 148 18.44 -38.57 -32.90
N ILE A 149 17.78 -38.87 -34.02
CA ILE A 149 16.81 -37.95 -34.66
C ILE A 149 15.57 -37.76 -33.75
N THR A 150 15.19 -36.51 -33.46
CA THR A 150 13.94 -36.19 -32.73
C THR A 150 13.13 -35.06 -33.39
N LYS A 151 11.80 -35.14 -33.19
CA LYS A 151 10.68 -34.47 -33.90
C LYS A 151 10.27 -33.08 -33.34
N SER A 152 9.60 -32.33 -34.24
CA SER A 152 8.71 -31.14 -34.15
C SER A 152 9.09 -29.91 -33.31
N VAL A 153 9.31 -28.80 -34.03
CA VAL A 153 9.53 -27.39 -33.63
C VAL A 153 8.51 -26.79 -32.63
N SER A 154 7.37 -27.44 -32.38
CA SER A 154 6.26 -26.87 -31.59
C SER A 154 6.50 -26.77 -30.08
N GLU A 155 7.55 -27.38 -29.53
CA GLU A 155 7.84 -27.43 -28.08
C GLU A 155 9.02 -26.54 -27.64
N LEU A 156 9.78 -25.95 -28.57
CA LEU A 156 10.95 -25.15 -28.26
C LEU A 156 10.61 -23.67 -28.06
N SER A 157 11.34 -23.01 -27.14
CA SER A 157 11.34 -21.55 -27.06
C SER A 157 12.10 -20.99 -28.27
N LEU A 158 11.37 -20.64 -29.33
CA LEU A 158 11.84 -20.32 -30.69
C LEU A 158 13.13 -19.47 -30.77
N TRP A 159 13.43 -18.63 -29.80
CA TRP A 159 14.58 -17.71 -29.83
C TRP A 159 15.89 -18.31 -29.28
N TYR A 160 15.83 -19.29 -28.38
CA TYR A 160 17.01 -20.00 -27.83
C TYR A 160 17.37 -21.24 -28.64
N ALA A 161 16.45 -21.75 -29.47
CA ALA A 161 16.70 -22.87 -30.35
C ALA A 161 17.77 -22.54 -31.39
N SER A 162 18.72 -23.45 -31.59
CA SER A 162 19.76 -23.33 -32.59
C SER A 162 19.20 -23.40 -34.02
N PRO A 163 19.93 -22.86 -35.03
CA PRO A 163 19.54 -22.95 -36.43
C PRO A 163 19.20 -24.38 -36.89
N GLU A 164 19.99 -25.37 -36.50
CA GLU A 164 19.72 -26.78 -36.82
C GLU A 164 18.43 -27.30 -36.17
N GLN A 165 18.14 -26.92 -34.92
CA GLN A 165 16.87 -27.24 -34.25
C GLN A 165 15.67 -26.60 -34.96
N LYS A 166 15.79 -25.33 -35.36
CA LYS A 166 14.75 -24.59 -36.09
C LYS A 166 14.44 -25.20 -37.45
N ASN A 167 15.47 -25.73 -38.11
CA ASN A 167 15.37 -26.34 -39.43
C ASN A 167 15.07 -27.86 -39.39
N ASN A 168 14.82 -28.44 -38.21
CA ASN A 168 14.65 -29.89 -38.00
C ASN A 168 15.81 -30.73 -38.57
N LEU A 169 17.03 -30.23 -38.46
CA LEU A 169 18.25 -30.95 -38.81
C LEU A 169 18.78 -31.70 -37.58
N ASP A 170 19.70 -32.64 -37.80
CA ASP A 170 20.32 -33.41 -36.72
C ASP A 170 21.04 -32.51 -35.72
N VAL A 171 20.67 -32.63 -34.45
CA VAL A 171 21.27 -31.89 -33.34
C VAL A 171 22.45 -32.64 -32.73
N ASP A 172 23.41 -31.89 -32.21
CA ASP A 172 24.55 -32.43 -31.45
C ASP A 172 24.84 -31.52 -30.24
N LEU A 173 25.92 -31.80 -29.52
CA LEU A 173 26.32 -31.05 -28.33
C LEU A 173 26.48 -29.53 -28.57
N ARG A 174 26.77 -29.11 -29.80
CA ARG A 174 27.00 -27.70 -30.16
C ARG A 174 25.69 -26.92 -30.23
N SER A 175 24.55 -27.59 -30.24
CA SER A 175 23.23 -26.97 -30.07
C SER A 175 23.06 -26.40 -28.66
N ASP A 176 23.55 -27.09 -27.62
CA ASP A 176 23.50 -26.59 -26.23
C ASP A 176 24.37 -25.33 -26.04
N PHE A 177 25.50 -25.23 -26.74
CA PHE A 177 26.36 -24.04 -26.68
C PHE A 177 25.69 -22.82 -27.32
N TYR A 178 24.96 -23.00 -28.42
CA TYR A 178 24.17 -21.93 -29.02
C TYR A 178 23.13 -21.41 -28.02
N SER A 179 22.33 -22.31 -27.45
CA SER A 179 21.26 -21.96 -26.50
C SER A 179 21.80 -21.31 -25.22
N LEU A 180 22.93 -21.78 -24.68
CA LEU A 180 23.63 -21.12 -23.57
C LEU A 180 24.14 -19.73 -23.96
N GLY A 181 24.65 -19.56 -25.18
CA GLY A 181 25.09 -18.27 -25.70
C GLY A 181 23.97 -17.23 -25.71
N ILE A 182 22.78 -17.59 -26.21
CA ILE A 182 21.59 -16.71 -26.17
C ILE A 182 21.18 -16.38 -24.73
N THR A 183 21.24 -17.36 -23.83
CA THR A 183 20.93 -17.17 -22.40
C THR A 183 21.87 -16.17 -21.72
N ILE A 184 23.17 -16.25 -22.04
CA ILE A 184 24.16 -15.28 -21.55
C ILE A 184 23.89 -13.90 -22.12
N ILE A 185 23.63 -13.80 -23.43
CA ILE A 185 23.36 -12.52 -24.11
C ILE A 185 22.14 -11.83 -23.49
N GLU A 186 21.03 -12.52 -23.29
CA GLU A 186 19.83 -11.97 -22.64
C GLU A 186 20.13 -11.40 -21.25
N THR A 187 20.99 -12.08 -20.49
CA THR A 187 21.36 -11.64 -19.14
C THR A 187 22.23 -10.38 -19.16
N LEU A 188 22.97 -10.14 -20.24
CA LEU A 188 23.95 -9.06 -20.34
C LEU A 188 23.44 -7.79 -21.07
N VAL A 189 22.36 -7.89 -21.84
CA VAL A 189 21.81 -6.77 -22.62
C VAL A 189 20.59 -6.16 -21.95
N GLU A 190 20.29 -4.90 -22.29
CA GLU A 190 19.04 -4.27 -21.85
C GLU A 190 17.81 -5.04 -22.37
N GLU A 191 16.80 -5.21 -21.51
CA GLU A 191 15.57 -5.93 -21.83
C GLU A 191 14.89 -5.42 -23.11
N GLN A 192 14.93 -4.10 -23.35
CA GLN A 192 14.40 -3.49 -24.57
C GLN A 192 15.18 -3.88 -25.85
N LEU A 193 16.50 -4.08 -25.75
CA LEU A 193 17.33 -4.52 -26.87
C LEU A 193 17.10 -6.00 -27.17
N PHE A 194 16.98 -6.84 -26.14
CA PHE A 194 16.63 -8.26 -26.33
C PHE A 194 15.24 -8.43 -26.95
N HIS A 195 14.26 -7.62 -26.53
CA HIS A 195 12.94 -7.60 -27.16
C HIS A 195 12.99 -7.22 -28.65
N LYS A 196 13.84 -6.26 -29.04
CA LYS A 196 14.03 -5.93 -30.47
C LYS A 196 14.63 -7.08 -31.26
N PHE A 197 15.50 -7.90 -30.66
CA PHE A 197 16.01 -9.12 -31.29
C PHE A 197 14.88 -10.16 -31.48
N ILE A 198 14.04 -10.38 -30.46
CA ILE A 198 12.85 -11.24 -30.55
C ILE A 198 11.89 -10.75 -31.67
N GLU A 199 11.76 -9.45 -31.87
CA GLU A 199 10.95 -8.88 -32.94
C GLU A 199 11.64 -8.87 -34.33
N ASN A 200 12.81 -9.50 -34.46
CA ASN A 200 13.66 -9.49 -35.66
C ASN A 200 14.06 -8.07 -36.14
N LYS A 201 14.08 -7.08 -35.24
CA LYS A 201 14.47 -5.68 -35.56
C LYS A 201 15.97 -5.44 -35.47
N ILE A 202 16.72 -6.33 -34.82
CA ILE A 202 18.18 -6.27 -34.64
C ILE A 202 18.75 -7.68 -34.84
N SER A 203 19.91 -7.80 -35.49
CA SER A 203 20.61 -9.09 -35.66
C SER A 203 21.31 -9.52 -34.37
N ILE A 204 21.57 -10.82 -34.23
CA ILE A 204 22.30 -11.37 -33.07
C ILE A 204 23.70 -10.75 -32.92
N GLU A 205 24.41 -10.51 -34.04
CA GLU A 205 25.73 -9.86 -34.03
C GLU A 205 25.67 -8.46 -33.43
N LYS A 206 24.69 -7.64 -33.86
CA LYS A 206 24.48 -6.29 -33.33
C LYS A 206 24.09 -6.31 -31.85
N LEU A 207 23.39 -7.35 -31.42
CA LEU A 207 23.04 -7.54 -30.02
C LEU A 207 24.29 -7.86 -29.18
N ILE A 208 25.15 -8.76 -29.66
CA ILE A 208 26.42 -9.11 -28.98
C ILE A 208 27.36 -7.90 -28.93
N ASP A 209 27.48 -7.15 -30.03
CA ASP A 209 28.33 -5.96 -30.10
C ASP A 209 27.87 -4.82 -29.16
N SER A 210 26.63 -4.87 -28.66
CA SER A 210 26.11 -3.93 -27.68
C SER A 210 26.48 -4.27 -26.22
N ILE A 211 27.08 -5.44 -25.96
CA ILE A 211 27.42 -5.90 -24.61
C ILE A 211 28.60 -5.09 -24.06
N ALA A 212 28.36 -4.36 -22.97
CA ALA A 212 29.35 -3.55 -22.26
C ALA A 212 29.69 -4.14 -20.88
N PHE A 213 30.28 -5.34 -20.85
CA PHE A 213 30.56 -6.06 -19.59
C PHE A 213 31.76 -5.48 -18.79
N PHE A 214 32.81 -5.05 -19.48
CA PHE A 214 34.01 -4.39 -18.97
C PHE A 214 34.09 -2.93 -19.42
N ALA A 215 34.68 -2.06 -18.59
CA ALA A 215 34.80 -0.62 -18.86
C ALA A 215 36.08 -0.23 -19.64
N ASP A 216 37.06 -1.14 -19.74
CA ASP A 216 38.45 -0.89 -20.12
C ASP A 216 38.87 -1.59 -21.43
N GLY A 217 37.94 -1.84 -22.36
CA GLY A 217 38.24 -2.42 -23.68
C GLY A 217 38.50 -3.93 -23.69
N LYS A 218 38.45 -4.61 -22.53
CA LYS A 218 38.61 -6.07 -22.39
C LYS A 218 37.38 -6.90 -22.77
N ASN A 219 36.32 -6.27 -23.30
CA ASN A 219 35.10 -6.95 -23.74
C ASN A 219 35.30 -7.86 -24.96
N GLU A 220 36.38 -7.67 -25.72
CA GLU A 220 36.57 -8.37 -26.98
C GLU A 220 36.58 -9.89 -26.83
N GLU A 221 37.23 -10.43 -25.79
CA GLU A 221 37.31 -11.88 -25.62
C GLU A 221 35.94 -12.50 -25.27
N LEU A 222 35.15 -11.84 -24.42
CA LEU A 222 33.79 -12.29 -24.09
C LEU A 222 32.88 -12.21 -25.33
N ILE A 223 32.98 -11.13 -26.11
CA ILE A 223 32.25 -10.95 -27.37
C ILE A 223 32.62 -12.05 -28.38
N ASN A 224 33.91 -12.36 -28.52
CA ASN A 224 34.39 -13.40 -29.43
C ASN A 224 33.89 -14.79 -29.02
N ILE A 225 33.89 -15.11 -27.72
CA ILE A 225 33.30 -16.34 -27.20
C ILE A 225 31.81 -16.40 -27.56
N LEU A 226 31.04 -15.34 -27.31
CA LEU A 226 29.60 -15.32 -27.60
C LEU A 226 29.29 -15.42 -29.09
N LYS A 227 30.07 -14.75 -29.95
CA LYS A 227 29.95 -14.88 -31.42
C LYS A 227 30.20 -16.31 -31.88
N GLN A 228 31.23 -16.97 -31.35
CA GLN A 228 31.54 -18.35 -31.72
C GLN A 228 30.52 -19.35 -31.14
N MET A 229 30.01 -19.13 -29.92
CA MET A 229 28.94 -19.96 -29.34
C MET A 229 27.65 -19.88 -30.17
N THR A 230 27.32 -18.70 -30.70
CA THR A 230 26.05 -18.42 -31.39
C THR A 230 26.18 -18.36 -32.91
N TYR A 231 27.28 -18.88 -33.48
CA TYR A 231 27.51 -18.87 -34.92
C TYR A 231 26.45 -19.70 -35.65
N GLU A 232 26.02 -19.26 -36.84
CA GLU A 232 24.91 -19.91 -37.56
C GLU A 232 25.26 -21.36 -37.95
N ASP A 233 26.43 -21.55 -38.59
CA ASP A 233 26.96 -22.87 -38.90
C ASP A 233 27.60 -23.53 -37.67
N ARG A 234 27.02 -24.66 -37.24
CA ARG A 234 27.53 -25.46 -36.11
C ARG A 234 28.97 -25.95 -36.28
N SER A 235 29.50 -26.04 -37.51
CA SER A 235 30.89 -26.47 -37.76
C SER A 235 31.92 -25.45 -37.26
N HIS A 236 31.51 -24.19 -37.10
CA HIS A 236 32.35 -23.09 -36.63
C HIS A 236 32.16 -22.78 -35.13
N ARG A 237 31.24 -23.49 -34.44
CA ARG A 237 31.08 -23.39 -32.99
C ARG A 237 32.14 -24.23 -32.26
N PHE A 238 32.25 -24.05 -30.95
CA PHE A 238 33.15 -24.81 -30.10
C PHE A 238 32.89 -26.33 -30.17
N ASP A 239 33.98 -27.11 -30.22
CA ASP A 239 33.90 -28.58 -30.28
C ASP A 239 33.52 -29.21 -28.94
N ASN A 240 33.83 -28.54 -27.83
CA ASN A 240 33.56 -29.01 -26.49
C ASN A 240 33.53 -27.85 -25.49
N ALA A 241 32.91 -28.08 -24.34
CA ALA A 241 32.77 -27.08 -23.29
C ALA A 241 34.10 -26.72 -22.62
N LYS A 242 35.11 -27.60 -22.61
CA LYS A 242 36.42 -27.32 -21.98
C LYS A 242 37.13 -26.15 -22.65
N GLU A 243 37.04 -26.05 -23.98
CA GLU A 243 37.60 -24.91 -24.72
C GLU A 243 36.98 -23.58 -24.27
N ILE A 244 35.66 -23.54 -24.11
CA ILE A 244 34.93 -22.37 -23.62
C ILE A 244 35.36 -22.05 -22.18
N ILE A 245 35.44 -23.05 -21.30
CA ILE A 245 35.89 -22.91 -19.90
C ILE A 245 37.30 -22.32 -19.85
N THR A 246 38.24 -22.79 -20.68
CA THR A 246 39.61 -22.25 -20.74
C THR A 246 39.61 -20.78 -21.11
N ARG A 247 38.81 -20.37 -22.12
CA ARG A 247 38.72 -18.96 -22.53
C ARG A 247 38.05 -18.09 -21.46
N ILE A 248 36.99 -18.57 -20.80
CA ILE A 248 36.37 -17.86 -19.67
C ILE A 248 37.32 -17.78 -18.47
N ASN A 249 38.13 -18.81 -18.21
CA ASN A 249 39.16 -18.77 -17.17
C ASN A 249 40.22 -17.71 -17.43
N ASN A 250 40.60 -17.49 -18.70
CA ASN A 250 41.48 -16.37 -19.06
C ASN A 250 40.81 -15.02 -18.72
N ILE A 251 39.50 -14.88 -18.95
CA ILE A 251 38.76 -13.68 -18.53
C ILE A 251 38.74 -13.56 -16.99
N LEU A 252 38.51 -14.67 -16.28
CA LEU A 252 38.52 -14.73 -14.81
C LEU A 252 39.89 -14.33 -14.23
N SER A 253 40.99 -14.60 -14.92
CA SER A 253 42.33 -14.23 -14.48
C SER A 253 42.57 -12.72 -14.37
N PHE A 254 41.75 -11.89 -15.04
CA PHE A 254 41.80 -10.43 -14.91
C PHE A 254 41.18 -9.90 -13.61
N PHE A 255 40.38 -10.73 -12.93
CA PHE A 255 39.78 -10.38 -11.65
C PHE A 255 40.73 -10.76 -10.52
N ASN A 256 41.56 -9.82 -10.09
CA ASN A 256 42.54 -10.04 -9.02
C ASN A 256 41.85 -9.89 -7.64
N PHE A 257 41.12 -10.92 -7.20
CA PHE A 257 40.32 -10.88 -5.96
C PHE A 257 40.78 -11.79 -4.82
N GLU A 258 41.78 -12.64 -5.03
CA GLU A 258 42.19 -13.59 -4.01
C GLU A 258 43.40 -13.04 -3.25
N ASN A 259 43.13 -12.47 -2.07
CA ASN A 259 44.18 -12.28 -1.07
C ASN A 259 44.59 -13.68 -0.57
N GLU A 260 45.89 -13.94 -0.50
CA GLU A 260 46.45 -15.19 0.02
C GLU A 260 47.00 -14.97 1.43
N TYR A 261 46.48 -15.71 2.41
CA TYR A 261 46.88 -15.61 3.81
C TYR A 261 47.61 -16.86 4.28
N GLU A 262 48.69 -16.68 5.01
CA GLU A 262 49.47 -17.79 5.58
C GLU A 262 48.95 -18.17 6.97
N LEU A 263 48.74 -19.47 7.18
CA LEU A 263 48.37 -20.09 8.44
C LEU A 263 49.56 -20.91 8.95
N ASN A 264 50.28 -20.42 9.95
CA ASN A 264 51.42 -21.14 10.51
C ASN A 264 50.95 -22.17 11.55
N LEU A 265 51.21 -23.46 11.32
CA LEU A 265 50.87 -24.51 12.28
C LEU A 265 51.90 -24.58 13.41
N SER A 266 51.41 -24.65 14.64
CA SER A 266 52.25 -25.10 15.76
C SER A 266 52.55 -26.61 15.66
N GLU A 267 53.74 -27.03 16.10
CA GLU A 267 54.13 -28.45 16.13
C GLU A 267 53.13 -29.31 16.91
N THR A 268 52.56 -28.76 17.99
CA THR A 268 51.53 -29.43 18.80
C THR A 268 50.28 -29.74 17.99
N VAL A 269 49.77 -28.77 17.22
CA VAL A 269 48.57 -28.96 16.40
C VAL A 269 48.85 -29.88 15.22
N LYS A 270 50.04 -29.81 14.63
CA LYS A 270 50.47 -30.71 13.55
C LYS A 270 50.49 -32.17 14.00
N ASN A 271 51.10 -32.47 15.15
CA ASN A 271 51.16 -33.82 15.68
C ASN A 271 49.77 -34.37 15.99
N GLN A 272 48.87 -33.54 16.50
CA GLN A 272 47.49 -33.91 16.74
C GLN A 272 46.73 -34.22 15.43
N LEU A 273 46.91 -33.41 14.38
CA LEU A 273 46.33 -33.68 13.06
C LEU A 273 46.83 -34.99 12.44
N ILE A 274 48.11 -35.30 12.61
CA ILE A 274 48.73 -36.55 12.14
C ILE A 274 48.08 -37.77 12.81
N GLU A 275 47.90 -37.71 14.13
CA GLU A 275 47.27 -38.77 14.92
C GLU A 275 45.78 -38.92 14.55
N ASP A 276 45.02 -37.83 14.53
CA ASP A 276 43.58 -37.87 14.30
C ASP A 276 43.19 -38.31 12.88
N TYR A 277 44.01 -38.02 11.87
CA TYR A 277 43.76 -38.40 10.47
C TYR A 277 44.55 -39.62 9.99
N ASN A 278 45.43 -40.19 10.82
CA ASN A 278 46.28 -41.33 10.51
C ASN A 278 47.03 -41.16 9.17
N LYS A 279 47.77 -40.05 9.05
CA LYS A 279 48.53 -39.67 7.85
C LYS A 279 50.01 -39.48 8.19
N TYR A 280 50.89 -39.61 7.20
CA TYR A 280 52.30 -39.29 7.41
C TYR A 280 52.53 -37.77 7.52
N PRO A 281 53.58 -37.32 8.22
CA PRO A 281 53.84 -35.89 8.46
C PRO A 281 53.98 -35.02 7.21
N TRP A 282 54.35 -35.58 6.07
CA TRP A 282 54.47 -34.88 4.79
C TRP A 282 53.15 -34.80 4.02
N ASP A 283 52.23 -35.76 4.22
CA ASP A 283 50.94 -35.80 3.53
C ASP A 283 49.88 -34.92 4.21
N ILE A 284 50.04 -34.61 5.50
CA ILE A 284 49.02 -33.90 6.28
C ILE A 284 48.85 -32.43 5.84
N LEU A 285 49.94 -31.75 5.47
CA LEU A 285 49.87 -30.36 4.99
C LEU A 285 49.13 -30.26 3.66
N GLU A 286 49.45 -31.14 2.73
CA GLU A 286 48.81 -31.20 1.40
C GLU A 286 47.32 -31.52 1.55
N PHE A 287 46.98 -32.52 2.36
CA PHE A 287 45.60 -32.91 2.66
C PHE A 287 44.76 -31.76 3.24
N ILE A 288 45.30 -31.03 4.23
CA ILE A 288 44.54 -29.94 4.85
C ILE A 288 44.50 -28.71 3.95
N ASN A 289 45.57 -28.42 3.18
CA ASN A 289 45.56 -27.35 2.19
C ASN A 289 44.54 -27.61 1.07
N GLU A 290 44.38 -28.86 0.61
CA GLU A 290 43.31 -29.23 -0.31
C GLU A 290 41.93 -28.96 0.30
N LYS A 291 41.70 -29.34 1.55
CA LYS A 291 40.43 -29.06 2.25
C LYS A 291 40.16 -27.57 2.40
N LEU A 292 41.16 -26.80 2.81
CA LEU A 292 41.04 -25.35 2.88
C LEU A 292 40.73 -24.79 1.49
N ASN A 293 41.38 -25.23 0.42
CA ASN A 293 41.17 -24.64 -0.91
C ASN A 293 39.88 -25.09 -1.61
N ASN A 294 39.36 -26.27 -1.29
CA ASN A 294 38.25 -26.88 -2.03
C ASN A 294 36.89 -26.83 -1.27
N GLU A 295 36.86 -26.43 0.00
CA GLU A 295 35.62 -26.36 0.80
C GLU A 295 35.17 -24.92 1.10
N ILE A 296 33.85 -24.72 1.28
CA ILE A 296 33.27 -23.42 1.65
C ILE A 296 33.80 -22.99 3.02
N LYS A 297 34.40 -21.78 3.06
CA LYS A 297 34.99 -21.20 4.27
C LYS A 297 34.02 -20.27 4.97
N TYR A 298 33.70 -20.55 6.24
CA TYR A 298 33.10 -19.56 7.15
C TYR A 298 34.20 -18.96 8.01
N ILE A 299 34.24 -17.63 8.10
CA ILE A 299 35.28 -16.92 8.84
C ILE A 299 34.63 -16.00 9.86
N GLU A 300 35.01 -16.17 11.13
CA GLU A 300 34.52 -15.38 12.24
C GLU A 300 35.70 -14.69 12.94
N TYR A 301 35.60 -13.38 13.12
CA TYR A 301 36.55 -12.63 13.93
C TYR A 301 35.95 -12.35 15.32
N GLY A 302 36.72 -12.60 16.37
CA GLY A 302 36.26 -12.37 17.73
C GLY A 302 37.39 -12.45 18.74
N LYS A 303 37.03 -12.81 19.97
CA LYS A 303 37.98 -13.03 21.06
C LYS A 303 37.84 -14.45 21.61
N ASP A 304 38.96 -15.04 22.03
CA ASP A 304 38.97 -16.33 22.71
C ASP A 304 38.53 -16.21 24.19
N LYS A 305 38.52 -17.32 24.92
CA LYS A 305 38.12 -17.37 26.35
C LYS A 305 39.01 -16.54 27.28
N GLU A 306 40.18 -16.12 26.81
CA GLU A 306 41.17 -15.32 27.53
C GLU A 306 41.24 -13.86 27.01
N ASP A 307 40.19 -13.43 26.29
CA ASP A 307 40.04 -12.08 25.70
C ASP A 307 41.09 -11.73 24.62
N ARG A 308 41.77 -12.72 24.05
CA ARG A 308 42.74 -12.50 22.96
C ARG A 308 42.05 -12.53 21.61
N LYS A 309 42.48 -11.66 20.70
CA LYS A 309 41.95 -11.60 19.33
C LYS A 309 42.21 -12.92 18.59
N GLN A 310 41.17 -13.46 17.99
CA GLN A 310 41.21 -14.74 17.27
C GLN A 310 40.36 -14.66 16.00
N VAL A 311 40.84 -15.29 14.93
CA VAL A 311 40.08 -15.58 13.72
C VAL A 311 39.80 -17.08 13.68
N LYS A 312 38.54 -17.46 13.47
CA LYS A 312 38.15 -18.85 13.25
C LYS A 312 37.94 -19.06 11.76
N ILE A 313 38.61 -20.06 11.20
CA ILE A 313 38.51 -20.41 9.77
C ILE A 313 37.90 -21.81 9.69
N CYS A 314 36.67 -21.90 9.19
CA CYS A 314 35.91 -23.14 9.18
C CYS A 314 35.73 -23.66 7.77
N THR A 315 36.00 -24.94 7.54
CA THR A 315 35.57 -25.68 6.35
C THR A 315 34.23 -26.39 6.63
N LYS A 316 33.84 -27.37 5.79
CA LYS A 316 32.59 -28.12 5.98
C LYS A 316 32.59 -28.90 7.30
N ASP A 317 33.75 -29.45 7.67
CA ASP A 317 33.93 -30.35 8.81
C ASP A 317 35.13 -30.00 9.72
N LEU A 318 35.95 -28.99 9.40
CA LEU A 318 37.01 -28.49 10.30
C LEU A 318 36.80 -27.04 10.72
N VAL A 319 37.33 -26.69 11.89
CA VAL A 319 37.55 -25.31 12.33
C VAL A 319 38.98 -25.13 12.82
N PHE A 320 39.69 -24.18 12.25
CA PHE A 320 40.98 -23.71 12.74
C PHE A 320 40.81 -22.48 13.63
N TYR A 321 41.41 -22.53 14.81
CA TYR A 321 41.47 -21.42 15.76
C TYR A 321 42.80 -20.70 15.56
N CYS A 322 42.75 -19.51 14.96
CA CYS A 322 43.93 -18.75 14.56
C CYS A 322 44.14 -17.56 15.48
N GLY A 323 45.18 -17.59 16.30
CA GLY A 323 45.61 -16.49 17.15
C GLY A 323 46.28 -15.37 16.35
N ILE A 324 46.10 -14.13 16.81
CA ILE A 324 46.73 -12.94 16.23
C ILE A 324 47.88 -12.50 17.13
N LYS A 325 49.11 -12.61 16.63
CA LYS A 325 50.31 -11.99 17.20
C LYS A 325 50.74 -10.87 16.24
N SER A 326 51.52 -9.89 16.69
CA SER A 326 51.90 -8.67 15.94
C SER A 326 52.82 -8.90 14.72
N ASN A 327 52.60 -9.98 13.96
CA ASN A 327 53.33 -10.37 12.75
C ASN A 327 52.31 -10.55 11.61
N ASP A 328 52.75 -10.46 10.36
CA ASP A 328 51.90 -10.49 9.15
C ASP A 328 51.14 -11.81 8.89
N HIS A 329 51.21 -12.81 9.80
CA HIS A 329 50.73 -14.18 9.59
C HIS A 329 49.86 -14.68 10.74
N PHE A 330 48.91 -15.59 10.46
CA PHE A 330 48.06 -16.22 11.46
C PHE A 330 48.76 -17.41 12.12
N TYR A 331 48.56 -17.61 13.43
CA TYR A 331 49.09 -18.77 14.15
C TYR A 331 47.97 -19.72 14.54
N VAL A 332 48.00 -20.95 14.04
CA VAL A 332 47.01 -21.97 14.38
C VAL A 332 47.31 -22.53 15.77
N VAL A 333 46.49 -22.13 16.75
CA VAL A 333 46.62 -22.53 18.16
C VAL A 333 45.78 -23.76 18.51
N GLY A 334 44.90 -24.19 17.62
CA GLY A 334 44.08 -25.38 17.79
C GLY A 334 43.18 -25.62 16.59
N TYR A 335 42.57 -26.81 16.54
CA TYR A 335 41.53 -27.13 15.58
C TYR A 335 40.44 -28.00 16.19
N SER A 336 39.31 -28.13 15.50
CA SER A 336 38.23 -29.04 15.86
C SER A 336 37.59 -29.65 14.62
N GLN A 337 37.24 -30.93 14.69
CA GLN A 337 36.45 -31.64 13.67
C GLN A 337 34.93 -31.39 13.79
N ARG A 338 34.52 -30.54 14.74
CA ARG A 338 33.12 -30.16 14.94
C ARG A 338 32.94 -28.68 14.69
N VAL A 339 32.32 -28.35 13.56
CA VAL A 339 31.97 -26.97 13.21
C VAL A 339 30.70 -26.54 13.95
N PRO A 340 30.76 -25.54 14.85
CA PRO A 340 29.57 -25.04 15.55
C PRO A 340 28.56 -24.42 14.57
N ASP A 341 27.28 -24.71 14.77
CA ASP A 341 26.19 -24.15 13.93
C ASP A 341 26.15 -22.62 13.98
N SER A 342 26.59 -22.02 15.10
CA SER A 342 26.71 -20.57 15.25
C SER A 342 27.67 -19.95 14.25
N ILE A 343 28.77 -20.63 13.89
CA ILE A 343 29.74 -20.10 12.91
C ILE A 343 29.22 -20.29 11.48
N LYS A 344 28.49 -21.37 11.21
CA LYS A 344 27.80 -21.55 9.92
C LYS A 344 26.69 -20.51 9.69
N GLN A 345 26.07 -20.05 10.77
CA GLN A 345 25.00 -19.05 10.72
C GLN A 345 25.50 -17.60 10.70
N ASN A 346 26.58 -17.30 11.44
CA ASN A 346 27.05 -15.93 11.67
C ASN A 346 28.42 -15.61 11.06
N GLY A 347 29.14 -16.62 10.55
CA GLY A 347 30.46 -16.42 9.93
C GLY A 347 30.36 -15.88 8.51
N HIS A 348 31.35 -15.09 8.10
CA HIS A 348 31.44 -14.53 6.74
C HIS A 348 31.98 -15.57 5.78
N ILE A 349 31.34 -15.71 4.62
CA ILE A 349 31.89 -16.50 3.52
C ILE A 349 32.87 -15.63 2.74
N LEU A 350 34.15 -15.98 2.79
CA LEU A 350 35.22 -15.32 2.05
C LEU A 350 35.81 -16.27 1.00
N GLU A 351 36.12 -15.71 -0.17
CA GLU A 351 36.79 -16.42 -1.28
C GLU A 351 38.32 -16.32 -1.19
N ASP A 352 38.84 -15.81 -0.07
CA ASP A 352 40.28 -15.64 0.16
C ASP A 352 40.97 -17.01 0.34
N LYS A 353 42.24 -17.09 -0.10
CA LYS A 353 43.04 -18.32 -0.01
C LYS A 353 43.77 -18.37 1.32
N PHE A 354 43.82 -19.57 1.92
CA PHE A 354 44.49 -19.80 3.18
C PHE A 354 45.42 -20.99 3.01
N ILE A 355 46.71 -20.77 3.22
CA ILE A 355 47.74 -21.77 2.98
C ILE A 355 48.42 -22.07 4.31
N LEU A 356 48.38 -23.34 4.71
CA LEU A 356 49.13 -23.87 5.83
C LEU A 356 50.59 -24.06 5.44
N SER A 357 51.49 -23.52 6.26
CA SER A 357 52.93 -23.64 6.09
C SER A 357 53.63 -24.05 7.38
N GLU A 358 54.87 -24.51 7.23
CA GLU A 358 55.78 -24.86 8.32
C GLU A 358 57.03 -23.96 8.25
N GLY A 359 57.44 -23.42 9.40
CA GLY A 359 58.69 -22.68 9.55
C GLY A 359 58.56 -21.15 9.50
N HIS A 360 59.66 -20.48 9.12
CA HIS A 360 59.76 -19.02 9.14
C HIS A 360 58.86 -18.36 8.07
N PRO A 361 58.16 -17.26 8.42
CA PRO A 361 57.18 -16.63 7.55
C PRO A 361 57.74 -16.18 6.20
N LEU A 362 56.97 -16.37 5.13
CA LEU A 362 57.32 -15.94 3.77
C LEU A 362 56.65 -14.59 3.47
N SER A 363 57.41 -13.57 3.06
CA SER A 363 56.93 -12.20 2.81
C SER A 363 56.02 -12.01 1.59
N LYS A 364 55.47 -13.08 1.02
CA LYS A 364 54.67 -13.07 -0.22
C LYS A 364 53.15 -13.06 0.01
N TYR A 365 52.70 -13.20 1.25
CA TYR A 365 51.27 -13.32 1.62
C TYR A 365 50.71 -12.00 2.18
N ASN A 366 49.39 -11.82 2.11
CA ASN A 366 48.67 -10.67 2.64
C ASN A 366 48.70 -10.63 4.18
N SER A 367 48.68 -9.41 4.76
CA SER A 367 48.78 -9.24 6.21
C SER A 367 47.50 -9.60 6.95
N THR A 368 47.65 -10.08 8.18
CA THR A 368 46.54 -10.41 9.09
C THR A 368 45.59 -9.22 9.31
N ASP A 369 46.12 -8.00 9.40
CA ASP A 369 45.35 -6.77 9.58
C ASP A 369 44.42 -6.46 8.39
N GLU A 370 44.79 -6.84 7.17
CA GLU A 370 43.97 -6.63 5.98
C GLU A 370 42.67 -7.46 6.04
N LEU A 371 42.78 -8.74 6.43
CA LEU A 371 41.63 -9.62 6.62
C LEU A 371 40.74 -9.14 7.78
N ILE A 372 41.34 -8.73 8.90
CA ILE A 372 40.61 -8.27 10.08
C ILE A 372 39.80 -7.00 9.74
N ASN A 373 40.41 -6.03 9.07
CA ASN A 373 39.71 -4.82 8.65
C ASN A 373 38.56 -5.11 7.68
N LYS A 374 38.73 -6.10 6.79
CA LYS A 374 37.68 -6.60 5.88
C LYS A 374 36.52 -7.22 6.64
N LEU A 375 36.79 -8.09 7.62
CA LEU A 375 35.76 -8.72 8.46
C LEU A 375 35.00 -7.70 9.32
N ILE A 376 35.70 -6.74 9.94
CA ILE A 376 35.07 -5.66 10.74
C ILE A 376 34.13 -4.80 9.88
N ARG A 377 34.47 -4.53 8.62
CA ARG A 377 33.60 -3.77 7.69
C ARG A 377 32.34 -4.56 7.33
N LEU A 378 32.46 -5.88 7.14
CA LEU A 378 31.32 -6.75 6.83
C LEU A 378 30.36 -6.86 8.01
N ASP A 379 30.87 -7.03 9.24
CA ASP A 379 30.06 -7.06 10.47
C ASP A 379 29.28 -5.75 10.66
N LYS A 380 29.91 -4.59 10.43
CA LYS A 380 29.25 -3.28 10.50
C LYS A 380 28.12 -3.15 9.48
N LYS A 381 28.30 -3.68 8.27
CA LYS A 381 27.28 -3.62 7.20
C LYS A 381 26.08 -4.51 7.54
N GLU A 382 26.31 -5.72 8.01
CA GLU A 382 25.24 -6.66 8.36
C GLU A 382 24.43 -6.20 9.59
N THR A 383 25.11 -5.61 10.57
CA THR A 383 24.46 -5.00 11.74
C THR A 383 23.54 -3.86 11.31
N LYS A 384 24.01 -2.99 10.42
CA LYS A 384 23.21 -1.90 9.85
C LYS A 384 22.00 -2.41 9.06
N GLU A 385 22.15 -3.47 8.26
CA GLU A 385 21.03 -4.08 7.53
C GLU A 385 20.01 -4.76 8.47
N LYS A 386 20.45 -5.36 9.58
CA LYS A 386 19.57 -5.92 10.62
C LYS A 386 18.80 -4.83 11.35
N GLU A 387 19.43 -3.71 11.67
CA GLU A 387 18.79 -2.53 12.25
C GLU A 387 17.76 -1.92 11.29
N GLU A 388 18.11 -1.71 10.02
CA GLU A 388 17.18 -1.21 9.00
C GLU A 388 15.97 -2.13 8.79
N ARG A 389 16.16 -3.46 8.84
CA ARG A 389 15.04 -4.44 8.76
C ARG A 389 14.13 -4.36 9.98
N LYS A 390 14.69 -4.13 11.16
CA LYS A 390 13.92 -3.96 12.40
C LYS A 390 13.10 -2.67 12.36
N GLU A 391 13.71 -1.56 11.97
CA GLU A 391 13.02 -0.27 11.82
C GLU A 391 11.88 -0.32 10.79
N LYS A 392 12.09 -0.96 9.63
CA LYS A 392 11.03 -1.14 8.62
C LYS A 392 9.85 -1.96 9.14
N LYS A 393 10.13 -2.99 9.94
CA LYS A 393 9.10 -3.85 10.54
C LYS A 393 8.29 -3.05 11.58
N ASP A 394 8.95 -2.28 12.42
CA ASP A 394 8.28 -1.49 13.45
C ASP A 394 7.44 -0.36 12.84
N PHE A 395 7.93 0.31 11.79
CA PHE A 395 7.26 1.44 11.13
C PHE A 395 5.83 1.12 10.64
N LEU A 396 5.61 -0.03 10.01
CA LEU A 396 4.29 -0.42 9.48
C LEU A 396 3.41 -1.17 10.49
N THR A 397 3.94 -1.55 11.66
CA THR A 397 3.21 -2.41 12.60
C THR A 397 1.90 -1.76 13.07
N LYS A 398 1.94 -0.48 13.43
CA LYS A 398 0.76 0.32 13.82
C LYS A 398 -0.31 0.29 12.73
N THR A 399 0.05 0.65 11.51
CA THR A 399 -0.88 0.77 10.37
C THR A 399 -1.50 -0.58 9.99
N VAL A 400 -0.72 -1.66 10.00
CA VAL A 400 -1.22 -3.00 9.65
C VAL A 400 -2.19 -3.51 10.69
N LYS A 401 -1.93 -3.25 11.98
CA LYS A 401 -2.85 -3.60 13.06
C LYS A 401 -4.15 -2.79 12.97
N GLN A 402 -4.05 -1.49 12.69
CA GLN A 402 -5.20 -0.61 12.49
C GLN A 402 -6.12 -1.09 11.37
N LEU A 403 -5.57 -1.35 10.17
CA LEU A 403 -6.37 -1.79 9.02
C LEU A 403 -7.08 -3.13 9.28
N LYS A 404 -6.44 -4.07 10.00
CA LYS A 404 -7.09 -5.33 10.40
C LYS A 404 -8.29 -5.10 11.33
N ILE A 405 -8.17 -4.16 12.27
CA ILE A 405 -9.24 -3.80 13.19
C ILE A 405 -10.39 -3.11 12.45
N GLU A 406 -10.07 -2.14 11.58
CA GLU A 406 -11.06 -1.46 10.72
C GLU A 406 -11.80 -2.45 9.82
N ARG A 407 -11.09 -3.42 9.23
CA ARG A 407 -11.70 -4.52 8.46
C ARG A 407 -12.68 -5.32 9.31
N ALA A 408 -12.25 -5.77 10.48
CA ALA A 408 -13.09 -6.54 11.38
C ALA A 408 -14.34 -5.75 11.83
N ILE A 409 -14.23 -4.44 12.07
CA ILE A 409 -15.36 -3.56 12.39
C ILE A 409 -16.30 -3.46 11.18
N LEU A 410 -15.77 -3.22 9.99
CA LEU A 410 -16.55 -3.08 8.77
C LEU A 410 -17.30 -4.37 8.43
N ASP A 411 -16.65 -5.52 8.55
CA ASP A 411 -17.25 -6.84 8.31
C ASP A 411 -18.37 -7.14 9.30
N LYS A 412 -18.25 -6.71 10.56
CA LYS A 412 -19.35 -6.75 11.53
C LYS A 412 -20.55 -5.89 11.13
N LYS A 413 -20.35 -4.77 10.41
CA LYS A 413 -21.41 -3.88 9.90
C LYS A 413 -22.07 -4.38 8.60
N ASN A 414 -21.66 -5.53 8.03
CA ASN A 414 -22.23 -6.10 6.80
C ASN A 414 -23.60 -6.77 7.02
N ILE A 415 -24.57 -6.01 7.50
CA ILE A 415 -25.91 -6.49 7.88
C ILE A 415 -26.97 -5.53 7.35
N SER A 416 -28.15 -6.05 7.03
CA SER A 416 -29.33 -5.25 6.64
C SER A 416 -30.47 -5.48 7.64
N LEU A 417 -31.20 -4.41 7.96
CA LEU A 417 -32.42 -4.43 8.76
C LEU A 417 -33.63 -4.17 7.86
N TYR A 418 -34.76 -4.81 8.17
CA TYR A 418 -36.04 -4.55 7.51
C TYR A 418 -36.97 -3.82 8.48
N ALA A 419 -37.61 -2.77 8.01
CA ALA A 419 -38.44 -1.89 8.82
C ALA A 419 -39.69 -1.42 8.07
N PHE A 420 -40.75 -1.14 8.82
CA PHE A 420 -41.92 -0.42 8.32
C PHE A 420 -41.77 1.07 8.59
N THR A 421 -42.07 1.92 7.61
CA THR A 421 -42.14 3.36 7.84
C THR A 421 -43.41 3.70 8.61
N LYS A 422 -43.31 4.52 9.65
CA LYS A 422 -44.43 4.84 10.54
C LYS A 422 -44.78 6.32 10.53
N ASP A 423 -43.78 7.18 10.76
CA ASP A 423 -43.97 8.63 10.91
C ASP A 423 -43.11 9.37 9.90
N ILE A 424 -43.71 10.04 8.91
CA ILE A 424 -42.99 10.79 7.86
C ILE A 424 -43.16 12.29 8.09
N LYS A 425 -42.08 12.98 8.43
CA LYS A 425 -42.04 14.44 8.62
C LYS A 425 -41.40 15.09 7.40
N LYS A 426 -42.17 15.23 6.32
CA LYS A 426 -41.69 15.77 5.03
C LYS A 426 -40.98 17.13 5.18
N ALA A 427 -41.54 18.06 5.94
CA ALA A 427 -40.96 19.39 6.20
C ALA A 427 -39.61 19.35 6.94
N LYS A 428 -39.30 18.27 7.67
CA LYS A 428 -38.03 18.10 8.40
C LYS A 428 -37.06 17.14 7.71
N LYS A 429 -37.46 16.55 6.57
CA LYS A 429 -36.73 15.51 5.83
C LYS A 429 -36.33 14.32 6.71
N GLU A 430 -37.24 13.91 7.58
CA GLU A 430 -37.05 12.89 8.60
C GLU A 430 -38.20 11.88 8.54
N PHE A 431 -37.90 10.61 8.79
CA PHE A 431 -38.93 9.60 9.02
C PHE A 431 -38.50 8.54 10.03
N THR A 432 -39.48 7.95 10.71
CA THR A 432 -39.28 6.89 11.69
C THR A 432 -39.58 5.53 11.07
N ALA A 433 -38.62 4.61 11.21
CA ALA A 433 -38.70 3.24 10.73
C ALA A 433 -38.80 2.28 11.92
N LYS A 434 -39.88 1.50 12.00
CA LYS A 434 -40.05 0.46 13.03
C LYS A 434 -39.49 -0.86 12.52
N VAL A 435 -38.44 -1.34 13.17
CA VAL A 435 -37.74 -2.59 12.82
C VAL A 435 -38.66 -3.79 13.09
N ILE A 436 -38.78 -4.67 12.09
CA ILE A 436 -39.80 -5.74 12.06
C ILE A 436 -39.30 -6.98 12.80
N ASN A 437 -38.19 -7.57 12.35
CA ASN A 437 -37.38 -8.53 13.11
C ASN A 437 -36.05 -8.80 12.39
N GLN A 438 -35.01 -9.09 13.17
CA GLN A 438 -33.63 -9.27 12.72
C GLN A 438 -33.38 -10.70 12.21
N SER A 439 -33.28 -10.89 10.90
CA SER A 439 -32.37 -11.85 10.24
C SER A 439 -32.71 -11.95 8.76
N ASN A 440 -32.10 -11.07 7.97
CA ASN A 440 -31.82 -11.40 6.59
C ASN A 440 -30.32 -11.19 6.42
N ILE A 441 -29.54 -12.02 7.12
CA ILE A 441 -28.14 -12.20 6.80
C ILE A 441 -28.14 -12.93 5.46
N LYS A 442 -27.87 -12.19 4.38
CA LYS A 442 -27.47 -12.83 3.14
C LYS A 442 -26.04 -13.29 3.35
N ILE A 443 -25.86 -14.54 3.81
CA ILE A 443 -24.54 -15.16 3.85
C ILE A 443 -24.09 -15.27 2.39
N ARG A 444 -23.11 -14.47 1.99
CA ARG A 444 -22.46 -14.67 0.69
C ARG A 444 -21.69 -15.98 0.79
N LYS A 445 -21.70 -16.77 -0.29
CA LYS A 445 -20.98 -18.06 -0.43
C LYS A 445 -19.49 -17.98 -0.02
N GLU A 446 -18.95 -16.77 -0.03
CA GLU A 446 -17.58 -16.38 0.33
C GLU A 446 -17.33 -16.43 1.86
N HIS A 447 -18.35 -16.21 2.70
CA HIS A 447 -18.26 -16.25 4.16
C HIS A 447 -18.41 -17.66 4.75
N LEU A 448 -18.62 -18.68 3.91
CA LEU A 448 -18.76 -20.10 4.29
C LEU A 448 -17.45 -20.89 4.14
N LYS A 449 -16.34 -20.23 3.76
CA LYS A 449 -15.05 -20.90 3.66
C LYS A 449 -14.27 -20.78 4.96
N SER A 450 -14.66 -21.59 5.95
CA SER A 450 -13.77 -22.40 6.81
C SER A 450 -14.43 -22.76 8.16
N THR A 451 -14.53 -24.08 8.42
CA THR A 451 -14.44 -24.78 9.73
C THR A 451 -15.43 -24.50 10.88
N ILE A 452 -16.47 -23.67 10.74
CA ILE A 452 -17.48 -23.48 11.82
C ILE A 452 -18.72 -24.39 11.67
N GLU A 453 -19.04 -24.85 10.46
CA GLU A 453 -20.25 -25.67 10.20
C GLU A 453 -20.13 -27.12 10.72
N GLU A 454 -18.93 -27.72 10.65
CA GLU A 454 -18.69 -29.06 11.21
C GLU A 454 -18.96 -29.09 12.72
N LYS A 455 -18.62 -28.05 13.48
CA LYS A 455 -18.84 -28.03 14.93
C LYS A 455 -20.31 -27.93 15.33
N LEU A 456 -21.14 -27.24 14.55
CA LEU A 456 -22.57 -27.12 14.85
C LEU A 456 -23.30 -28.43 14.50
N VAL A 457 -22.97 -29.02 13.35
CA VAL A 457 -23.56 -30.28 12.90
C VAL A 457 -23.08 -31.46 13.74
N HIS A 458 -21.79 -31.51 14.10
CA HIS A 458 -21.27 -32.53 15.04
C HIS A 458 -21.88 -32.40 16.43
N LYS A 459 -22.12 -31.18 16.94
CA LYS A 459 -22.74 -31.01 18.26
C LYS A 459 -24.22 -31.40 18.27
N LEU A 460 -24.95 -31.17 17.16
CA LEU A 460 -26.33 -31.66 17.01
C LEU A 460 -26.41 -33.19 16.89
N PHE A 461 -25.36 -33.82 16.35
CA PHE A 461 -25.20 -35.28 16.33
C PHE A 461 -24.81 -35.83 17.71
N ASP A 462 -23.83 -35.22 18.38
CA ASP A 462 -23.38 -35.63 19.72
C ASP A 462 -24.47 -35.47 20.79
N ASP A 463 -25.35 -34.47 20.63
CA ASP A 463 -26.53 -34.26 21.49
C ASP A 463 -27.73 -35.14 21.09
N GLY A 464 -27.59 -36.03 20.10
CA GLY A 464 -28.58 -37.04 19.71
C GLY A 464 -29.79 -36.53 18.93
N PHE A 465 -29.68 -35.35 18.31
CA PHE A 465 -30.79 -34.70 17.60
C PHE A 465 -30.82 -34.99 16.09
N ILE A 466 -29.69 -35.44 15.54
CA ILE A 466 -29.60 -35.98 14.18
C ILE A 466 -28.84 -37.30 14.25
N ASP A 467 -29.26 -38.28 13.45
CA ASP A 467 -28.67 -39.63 13.49
C ASP A 467 -27.39 -39.77 12.64
N ASP A 468 -27.08 -38.79 11.80
CA ASP A 468 -25.89 -38.78 10.94
C ASP A 468 -25.47 -37.34 10.59
N PRO A 469 -24.27 -36.88 11.00
CA PRO A 469 -23.79 -35.53 10.73
C PRO A 469 -23.39 -35.32 9.26
N ASN A 470 -23.34 -36.38 8.44
CA ASN A 470 -22.96 -36.34 7.04
C ASN A 470 -24.15 -36.43 6.06
N ASN A 471 -25.39 -36.37 6.56
CA ASN A 471 -26.58 -36.49 5.72
C ASN A 471 -26.73 -35.29 4.75
N GLN A 472 -26.30 -35.48 3.51
CA GLN A 472 -26.25 -34.43 2.49
C GLN A 472 -27.62 -33.88 2.09
N ASP A 473 -28.70 -34.65 2.26
CA ASP A 473 -30.05 -34.19 1.92
C ASP A 473 -30.62 -33.27 3.01
N LEU A 474 -30.25 -33.50 4.28
CA LEU A 474 -30.58 -32.59 5.38
C LEU A 474 -29.83 -31.25 5.25
N LEU A 475 -28.54 -31.31 4.87
CA LEU A 475 -27.72 -30.13 4.53
C LEU A 475 -28.30 -29.36 3.33
N LYS A 476 -28.79 -30.05 2.29
CA LYS A 476 -29.47 -29.40 1.15
C LYS A 476 -30.80 -28.77 1.56
N LEU A 477 -31.57 -29.42 2.44
CA LEU A 477 -32.85 -28.90 2.93
C LEU A 477 -32.66 -27.61 3.75
N LEU A 478 -31.70 -27.60 4.68
CA LEU A 478 -31.29 -26.42 5.46
C LEU A 478 -30.85 -25.27 4.56
N ASN A 479 -30.05 -25.57 3.54
CA ASN A 479 -29.65 -24.59 2.52
C ASN A 479 -30.83 -24.09 1.68
N SER A 480 -31.82 -24.93 1.35
CA SER A 480 -33.00 -24.54 0.55
C SER A 480 -34.00 -23.67 1.33
N LEU A 481 -34.11 -23.87 2.64
CA LEU A 481 -35.00 -23.10 3.52
C LEU A 481 -34.47 -21.67 3.77
N ILE A 482 -33.15 -21.49 3.72
CA ILE A 482 -32.49 -20.18 3.82
C ILE A 482 -32.74 -19.33 2.56
N GLU A 483 -33.10 -19.93 1.42
CA GLU A 483 -33.24 -19.22 0.14
C GLU A 483 -34.67 -18.83 -0.29
N ASN A 484 -35.76 -19.30 0.35
CA ASN A 484 -37.10 -19.19 -0.26
C ASN A 484 -38.11 -18.23 0.42
N PHE A 485 -38.03 -16.95 0.05
CA PHE A 485 -39.11 -15.93 0.13
C PHE A 485 -40.10 -16.04 -1.07
N PHE A 486 -39.98 -17.06 -1.92
CA PHE A 486 -40.60 -17.10 -3.26
C PHE A 486 -42.03 -17.67 -3.32
N PHE A 487 -42.54 -18.30 -2.25
CA PHE A 487 -43.78 -19.07 -2.29
C PHE A 487 -45.08 -18.26 -2.14
N GLU A 488 -45.04 -17.05 -1.56
CA GLU A 488 -46.27 -16.25 -1.40
C GLU A 488 -46.71 -15.53 -2.69
N ASN A 489 -45.77 -15.08 -3.52
CA ASN A 489 -46.09 -14.17 -4.63
C ASN A 489 -46.64 -14.85 -5.90
N ASN A 490 -46.48 -16.18 -6.07
CA ASN A 490 -46.87 -16.89 -7.31
C ASN A 490 -47.98 -17.94 -7.12
N LYS A 491 -48.57 -18.03 -5.92
CA LYS A 491 -49.61 -19.01 -5.58
C LYS A 491 -50.83 -18.94 -6.52
N ASN A 492 -51.22 -17.74 -6.93
CA ASN A 492 -52.37 -17.53 -7.81
C ASN A 492 -52.09 -17.82 -9.30
N ASP A 493 -50.83 -17.70 -9.74
CA ASP A 493 -50.43 -17.96 -11.12
C ASP A 493 -50.25 -19.46 -11.39
N ILE A 494 -49.79 -20.20 -10.37
CA ILE A 494 -49.72 -21.66 -10.39
C ILE A 494 -51.12 -22.28 -10.32
N ALA A 495 -52.01 -21.75 -9.47
CA ALA A 495 -53.40 -22.18 -9.40
C ALA A 495 -54.17 -21.97 -10.73
N LYS A 496 -53.89 -20.86 -11.45
CA LYS A 496 -54.45 -20.59 -12.78
C LYS A 496 -53.89 -21.48 -13.89
N LYS A 497 -52.63 -21.90 -13.82
CA LYS A 497 -52.04 -22.82 -14.83
C LYS A 497 -52.48 -24.26 -14.66
N LEU A 498 -52.90 -24.66 -13.45
CA LEU A 498 -53.40 -26.00 -13.16
C LEU A 498 -54.87 -26.24 -13.57
N SER A 499 -55.64 -25.19 -13.86
CA SER A 499 -57.07 -25.31 -14.22
C SER A 499 -57.35 -25.57 -15.71
N ILE A 500 -56.32 -25.66 -16.57
CA ILE A 500 -56.48 -25.70 -18.04
C ILE A 500 -56.29 -27.11 -18.66
N ILE A 501 -55.92 -28.14 -17.89
CA ILE A 501 -55.60 -29.47 -18.46
C ILE A 501 -56.79 -30.45 -18.31
N GLN A 502 -57.17 -31.09 -19.43
CA GLN A 502 -58.39 -31.91 -19.59
C GLN A 502 -58.37 -33.29 -18.87
N LYS A 503 -59.59 -33.75 -18.56
CA LYS A 503 -59.99 -34.75 -17.55
C LYS A 503 -59.50 -36.21 -17.66
N LYS A 504 -58.71 -36.63 -18.66
CA LYS A 504 -58.35 -38.08 -18.81
C LYS A 504 -56.94 -38.49 -18.42
N GLU A 505 -56.03 -37.54 -18.15
CA GLU A 505 -54.69 -37.84 -17.60
C GLU A 505 -54.60 -37.62 -16.07
N GLN A 506 -55.72 -37.25 -15.42
CA GLN A 506 -55.74 -36.90 -14.00
C GLN A 506 -55.62 -38.09 -13.03
N GLU A 507 -56.08 -39.30 -13.36
CA GLU A 507 -56.04 -40.42 -12.40
C GLU A 507 -54.65 -41.05 -12.28
N VAL A 508 -53.90 -41.15 -13.38
CA VAL A 508 -52.57 -41.78 -13.41
C VAL A 508 -51.54 -40.89 -12.71
N VAL A 509 -51.54 -39.59 -12.99
CA VAL A 509 -50.61 -38.65 -12.37
C VAL A 509 -50.94 -38.41 -10.89
N LYS A 510 -52.24 -38.41 -10.52
CA LYS A 510 -52.68 -38.26 -9.13
C LYS A 510 -52.31 -39.48 -8.28
N ASN A 511 -52.41 -40.71 -8.80
CA ASN A 511 -52.05 -41.92 -8.06
C ASN A 511 -50.52 -42.09 -7.89
N ILE A 512 -49.72 -41.68 -8.88
CA ILE A 512 -48.25 -41.68 -8.77
C ILE A 512 -47.76 -40.61 -7.78
N LEU A 513 -48.42 -39.45 -7.74
CA LEU A 513 -48.09 -38.39 -6.77
C LEU A 513 -48.54 -38.73 -5.35
N ILE A 514 -49.68 -39.40 -5.17
CA ILE A 514 -50.14 -39.86 -3.85
C ILE A 514 -49.23 -40.97 -3.30
N SER A 515 -48.75 -41.91 -4.13
CA SER A 515 -47.82 -42.95 -3.65
C SER A 515 -46.45 -42.38 -3.26
N LYS A 516 -45.93 -41.39 -4.02
CA LYS A 516 -44.72 -40.65 -3.62
C LYS A 516 -44.94 -39.77 -2.38
N TYR A 517 -46.16 -39.25 -2.17
CA TYR A 517 -46.47 -38.43 -1.00
C TYR A 517 -46.64 -39.26 0.28
N GLU A 518 -47.24 -40.46 0.21
CA GLU A 518 -47.36 -41.39 1.34
C GLU A 518 -45.98 -41.94 1.78
N GLU A 519 -45.07 -42.21 0.83
CA GLU A 519 -43.69 -42.62 1.09
C GLU A 519 -42.87 -41.52 1.79
N ILE A 520 -43.08 -40.25 1.41
CA ILE A 520 -42.48 -39.09 2.07
C ILE A 520 -43.12 -38.82 3.44
N LYS A 521 -44.41 -39.11 3.63
CA LYS A 521 -45.15 -38.86 4.88
C LYS A 521 -44.77 -39.81 6.02
N SER A 522 -44.35 -41.04 5.69
CA SER A 522 -43.81 -42.01 6.66
C SER A 522 -42.45 -41.57 7.24
N ASN A 523 -41.61 -40.95 6.42
CA ASN A 523 -40.33 -40.38 6.85
C ASN A 523 -40.47 -38.97 7.48
N MET A 524 -41.51 -38.22 7.12
CA MET A 524 -41.78 -36.89 7.72
C MET A 524 -42.31 -36.94 9.15
N LYS A 525 -42.85 -38.07 9.63
CA LYS A 525 -43.35 -38.18 11.03
C LYS A 525 -42.27 -38.52 12.07
N LYS A 526 -41.06 -38.88 11.65
CA LYS A 526 -39.87 -38.91 12.54
C LYS A 526 -39.03 -37.62 12.47
N LEU A 527 -39.42 -36.69 11.60
CA LEU A 527 -38.75 -35.41 11.36
C LEU A 527 -39.63 -34.19 11.74
N GLU A 528 -40.61 -34.38 12.62
CA GLU A 528 -41.12 -33.28 13.46
C GLU A 528 -40.10 -32.99 14.56
N PHE A 529 -38.94 -32.48 14.16
CA PHE A 529 -38.00 -31.88 15.08
C PHE A 529 -38.42 -30.44 15.34
N ASN A 530 -38.88 -30.20 16.57
CA ASN A 530 -39.30 -28.91 17.08
C ASN A 530 -38.14 -27.90 17.05
N ALA A 531 -38.07 -27.08 16.00
CA ALA A 531 -37.31 -25.82 16.04
C ALA A 531 -37.69 -25.00 17.29
N SER A 532 -38.94 -25.10 17.73
CA SER A 532 -39.47 -24.52 18.98
C SER A 532 -38.78 -25.04 20.25
N LEU A 533 -38.33 -26.30 20.28
CA LEU A 533 -37.63 -26.91 21.42
C LEU A 533 -36.14 -26.56 21.39
N LEU A 534 -35.54 -26.44 20.19
CA LEU A 534 -34.18 -25.90 20.03
C LEU A 534 -34.13 -24.41 20.49
N PHE A 535 -35.17 -23.64 20.18
CA PHE A 535 -35.41 -22.28 20.68
C PHE A 535 -35.57 -22.22 22.22
N PHE A 536 -36.02 -23.30 22.85
CA PHE A 536 -36.29 -23.39 24.29
C PHE A 536 -35.13 -23.98 25.10
N MET A 537 -34.35 -24.90 24.51
CA MET A 537 -33.28 -25.67 25.17
C MET A 537 -31.91 -25.00 25.09
N TYR A 538 -31.66 -24.17 24.07
CA TYR A 538 -30.42 -23.41 23.94
C TYR A 538 -30.65 -21.89 23.81
N PRO A 539 -31.40 -21.26 24.73
CA PRO A 539 -31.59 -19.81 24.70
C PRO A 539 -30.24 -19.10 24.78
N GLU A 540 -29.25 -19.66 25.49
CA GLU A 540 -27.91 -19.11 25.65
C GLU A 540 -27.07 -19.04 24.35
N TYR A 541 -27.42 -19.78 23.29
CA TYR A 541 -26.67 -19.75 22.01
C TYR A 541 -27.22 -18.71 21.02
N LEU A 542 -28.49 -18.30 21.15
CA LEU A 542 -29.03 -17.11 20.47
C LEU A 542 -28.84 -15.84 21.32
N ILE A 543 -28.87 -15.97 22.65
CA ILE A 543 -28.58 -14.89 23.62
C ILE A 543 -27.07 -14.58 23.68
N LYS A 544 -26.22 -15.44 23.11
CA LYS A 544 -24.80 -15.14 22.85
C LYS A 544 -24.52 -14.39 21.54
N GLN A 545 -25.53 -13.89 20.81
CA GLN A 545 -25.38 -12.53 20.31
C GLN A 545 -25.62 -11.64 21.52
N LYS A 546 -24.54 -11.39 22.26
CA LYS A 546 -24.55 -10.39 23.31
C LYS A 546 -25.24 -9.14 22.75
N GLU A 547 -25.96 -8.42 23.60
CA GLU A 547 -26.41 -7.04 23.31
C GLU A 547 -25.24 -6.13 22.83
N GLU A 548 -23.99 -6.57 23.02
CA GLU A 548 -22.75 -5.95 22.56
C GLU A 548 -22.39 -6.21 21.07
N ASP A 549 -23.00 -7.19 20.38
CA ASP A 549 -22.69 -7.52 18.98
C ASP A 549 -23.93 -7.31 18.08
N LYS A 550 -24.04 -6.08 17.53
CA LYS A 550 -24.71 -5.66 16.27
C LYS A 550 -25.76 -4.56 16.43
N PHE A 551 -25.38 -3.29 16.26
CA PHE A 551 -26.31 -2.25 15.81
C PHE A 551 -25.62 -1.26 14.87
N PHE A 552 -26.43 -0.63 14.02
CA PHE A 552 -26.04 0.66 13.48
C PHE A 552 -25.87 1.66 14.63
N GLU A 553 -25.03 2.66 14.46
CA GLU A 553 -24.81 3.70 15.45
C GLU A 553 -25.51 5.00 15.05
N GLN A 554 -25.70 5.88 16.03
CA GLN A 554 -26.12 7.23 15.73
C GLN A 554 -25.09 7.89 14.80
N ASN A 555 -25.58 8.53 13.74
CA ASN A 555 -24.82 9.13 12.64
C ASN A 555 -24.20 8.16 11.63
N ASP A 556 -24.49 6.86 11.70
CA ASP A 556 -24.10 5.95 10.62
C ASP A 556 -24.81 6.34 9.31
N ASP A 557 -24.03 6.39 8.23
CA ASP A 557 -24.54 6.50 6.86
C ASP A 557 -25.11 5.15 6.41
N VAL A 558 -26.37 5.15 5.99
CA VAL A 558 -27.11 3.97 5.56
C VAL A 558 -27.79 4.17 4.23
N ILE A 559 -27.93 3.08 3.49
CA ILE A 559 -28.73 2.99 2.28
C ILE A 559 -30.09 2.42 2.67
N VAL A 560 -31.14 3.18 2.38
CA VAL A 560 -32.54 2.78 2.53
C VAL A 560 -33.10 2.40 1.17
N GLU A 561 -33.54 1.16 1.04
CA GLU A 561 -34.10 0.59 -0.19
C GLU A 561 -35.57 0.21 0.04
N GLY A 562 -36.43 0.40 -0.97
CA GLY A 562 -37.77 -0.16 -0.95
C GLY A 562 -37.73 -1.67 -1.15
N VAL A 563 -38.49 -2.44 -0.37
CA VAL A 563 -38.50 -3.92 -0.46
C VAL A 563 -39.20 -4.41 -1.74
N ASN A 564 -40.19 -3.65 -2.21
CA ASN A 564 -41.08 -4.09 -3.28
C ASN A 564 -40.51 -3.79 -4.68
N LYS A 565 -40.25 -4.84 -5.49
CA LYS A 565 -39.58 -4.75 -6.81
C LYS A 565 -40.23 -3.81 -7.84
N LYS A 566 -41.51 -3.45 -7.66
CA LYS A 566 -42.25 -2.60 -8.60
C LYS A 566 -41.88 -1.10 -8.49
N ASN A 567 -41.27 -0.65 -7.39
CA ASN A 567 -40.83 0.73 -7.22
C ASN A 567 -39.32 0.78 -6.90
N LYS A 568 -38.52 1.34 -7.81
CA LYS A 568 -37.09 1.63 -7.54
C LYS A 568 -36.98 2.78 -6.53
N PHE A 569 -36.90 2.45 -5.25
CA PHE A 569 -36.61 3.40 -4.18
C PHE A 569 -35.26 3.05 -3.56
N THR A 570 -34.30 3.96 -3.67
CA THR A 570 -32.99 3.85 -3.01
C THR A 570 -32.57 5.25 -2.60
N GLN A 571 -32.36 5.45 -1.31
CA GLN A 571 -32.02 6.75 -0.76
C GLN A 571 -30.90 6.60 0.27
N LYS A 572 -29.94 7.52 0.23
CA LYS A 572 -28.96 7.66 1.31
C LYS A 572 -29.62 8.43 2.46
N CYS A 573 -29.55 7.84 3.63
CA CYS A 573 -30.00 8.42 4.88
C CYS A 573 -28.89 8.28 5.91
N TYR A 574 -28.96 9.06 6.97
CA TYR A 574 -28.16 8.83 8.16
C TYR A 574 -29.06 8.62 9.37
N ILE A 575 -28.55 7.89 10.36
CA ILE A 575 -29.30 7.56 11.56
C ILE A 575 -29.23 8.72 12.54
N GLN A 576 -30.36 9.38 12.77
CA GLN A 576 -30.43 10.50 13.71
C GLN A 576 -30.50 10.03 15.16
N ASN A 577 -31.22 8.95 15.43
CA ASN A 577 -31.34 8.33 16.76
C ASN A 577 -31.91 6.90 16.63
N ILE A 578 -31.59 6.04 17.59
CA ILE A 578 -32.08 4.67 17.69
C ILE A 578 -32.79 4.51 19.03
N ASN A 579 -34.07 4.17 18.99
CA ASN A 579 -34.84 3.80 20.17
C ASN A 579 -34.92 2.28 20.26
N ILE A 580 -34.00 1.70 21.03
CA ILE A 580 -33.87 0.25 21.19
C ILE A 580 -35.16 -0.35 21.78
N ILE A 581 -35.71 0.27 22.83
CA ILE A 581 -36.91 -0.21 23.54
C ILE A 581 -38.12 -0.29 22.59
N LYS A 582 -38.29 0.70 21.72
CA LYS A 582 -39.40 0.76 20.75
C LYS A 582 -39.11 0.06 19.43
N LYS A 583 -37.88 -0.42 19.23
CA LYS A 583 -37.37 -0.93 17.95
C LYS A 583 -37.56 0.07 16.80
N GLU A 584 -37.36 1.36 17.08
CA GLU A 584 -37.57 2.45 16.12
C GLU A 584 -36.23 3.12 15.78
N ILE A 585 -35.98 3.36 14.49
CA ILE A 585 -34.83 4.10 13.97
C ILE A 585 -35.34 5.39 13.33
N ASN A 586 -34.84 6.53 13.78
CA ASN A 586 -35.12 7.81 13.15
C ASN A 586 -34.06 8.08 12.08
N LEU A 587 -34.51 8.21 10.85
CA LEU A 587 -33.67 8.41 9.67
C LEU A 587 -33.87 9.80 9.11
N LYS A 588 -32.77 10.41 8.68
CA LYS A 588 -32.76 11.73 8.05
C LYS A 588 -32.12 11.66 6.68
N HIS A 589 -32.63 12.46 5.75
CA HIS A 589 -32.18 12.49 4.35
C HIS A 589 -32.04 13.93 3.84
N ASP A 590 -31.15 14.16 2.89
CA ASP A 590 -30.85 15.52 2.40
C ASP A 590 -31.82 15.98 1.32
N ASN A 591 -32.33 15.06 0.50
CA ASN A 591 -33.18 15.36 -0.65
C ASN A 591 -34.66 15.38 -0.26
N GLU A 592 -35.50 16.19 -0.91
CA GLU A 592 -36.95 16.05 -0.72
C GLU A 592 -37.45 14.75 -1.37
N ILE A 593 -38.21 13.95 -0.61
CA ILE A 593 -38.74 12.67 -1.08
C ILE A 593 -40.27 12.76 -1.14
N SER A 594 -40.82 12.57 -2.34
CA SER A 594 -42.26 12.68 -2.58
C SER A 594 -43.05 11.57 -1.88
N LYS A 595 -42.57 10.33 -1.93
CA LYS A 595 -43.17 9.15 -1.29
C LYS A 595 -42.08 8.17 -0.83
N ILE A 596 -42.15 7.77 0.44
CA ILE A 596 -41.30 6.74 1.01
C ILE A 596 -42.11 5.43 1.03
N PRO A 597 -41.56 4.29 0.60
CA PRO A 597 -42.26 3.00 0.68
C PRO A 597 -42.60 2.61 2.11
N ASP A 598 -43.74 1.93 2.30
CA ASP A 598 -44.17 1.44 3.61
C ASP A 598 -43.20 0.39 4.19
N GLU A 599 -42.61 -0.41 3.31
CA GLU A 599 -41.60 -1.42 3.62
C GLU A 599 -40.24 -1.03 3.07
N ILE A 600 -39.26 -0.94 3.98
CA ILE A 600 -37.91 -0.54 3.66
C ILE A 600 -36.87 -1.49 4.24
N LYS A 601 -35.73 -1.55 3.55
CA LYS A 601 -34.51 -2.22 3.97
C LYS A 601 -33.46 -1.16 4.24
N ILE A 602 -32.91 -1.15 5.45
CA ILE A 602 -31.84 -0.26 5.91
C ILE A 602 -30.54 -1.09 5.92
N SER A 603 -29.51 -0.64 5.21
CA SER A 603 -28.23 -1.36 5.12
C SER A 603 -27.06 -0.39 5.19
N PHE A 604 -25.94 -0.81 5.76
CA PHE A 604 -24.70 -0.03 5.69
C PHE A 604 -24.22 0.01 4.24
N ASP A 605 -23.57 1.10 3.80
CA ASP A 605 -22.91 1.15 2.48
C ASP A 605 -21.60 0.34 2.50
N TYR A 606 -21.72 -0.97 2.78
CA TYR A 606 -20.60 -1.89 2.94
C TYR A 606 -19.78 -1.99 1.67
N ALA A 607 -20.42 -2.00 0.48
CA ALA A 607 -19.72 -2.09 -0.80
C ALA A 607 -18.78 -0.90 -1.03
N ARG A 608 -19.24 0.32 -0.74
CA ARG A 608 -18.39 1.51 -0.87
C ARG A 608 -17.27 1.51 0.15
N ASN A 609 -17.58 1.29 1.43
CA ASN A 609 -16.58 1.34 2.50
C ASN A 609 -15.54 0.22 2.39
N SER A 610 -15.96 -1.00 2.02
CA SER A 610 -15.03 -2.11 1.74
C SER A 610 -14.17 -1.82 0.51
N GLY A 611 -14.73 -1.17 -0.51
CA GLY A 611 -13.96 -0.69 -1.64
C GLY A 611 -12.85 0.29 -1.25
N VAL A 612 -13.12 1.23 -0.33
CA VAL A 612 -12.11 2.17 0.20
C VAL A 612 -11.02 1.42 0.98
N LEU A 613 -11.43 0.56 1.92
CA LEU A 613 -10.49 -0.19 2.76
C LEU A 613 -9.61 -1.15 1.93
N ASN A 614 -10.18 -1.82 0.93
CA ASN A 614 -9.43 -2.66 -0.01
C ASN A 614 -8.30 -1.88 -0.72
N LYS A 615 -8.56 -0.64 -1.11
CA LYS A 615 -7.57 0.21 -1.79
C LYS A 615 -6.44 0.60 -0.86
N GLN A 616 -6.77 0.94 0.38
CA GLN A 616 -5.80 1.24 1.44
C GLN A 616 -4.92 0.02 1.74
N GLU A 617 -5.50 -1.15 2.01
CA GLU A 617 -4.75 -2.39 2.26
C GLU A 617 -3.84 -2.76 1.08
N TYR A 618 -4.36 -2.66 -0.15
CA TYR A 618 -3.57 -2.90 -1.36
C TYR A 618 -2.37 -1.96 -1.46
N SER A 619 -2.56 -0.67 -1.19
CA SER A 619 -1.46 0.31 -1.23
C SER A 619 -0.36 0.05 -0.18
N ILE A 620 -0.74 -0.47 1.00
CA ILE A 620 0.23 -0.84 2.04
C ILE A 620 0.96 -2.13 1.67
N ASN A 621 0.30 -3.07 1.01
CA ASN A 621 0.97 -4.27 0.51
C ASN A 621 1.98 -3.93 -0.60
N ASP A 622 1.64 -3.04 -1.52
CA ASP A 622 2.59 -2.54 -2.53
C ASP A 622 3.82 -1.90 -1.87
N LEU A 623 3.62 -1.06 -0.84
CA LEU A 623 4.72 -0.45 -0.09
C LEU A 623 5.63 -1.50 0.59
N LYS A 624 5.05 -2.56 1.16
CA LYS A 624 5.81 -3.65 1.80
C LYS A 624 6.60 -4.50 0.81
N SER A 625 5.98 -4.79 -0.33
CA SER A 625 6.56 -5.62 -1.39
C SER A 625 7.49 -4.84 -2.31
N ASN A 626 7.78 -3.57 -2.00
CA ASN A 626 8.58 -2.68 -2.84
C ASN A 626 8.03 -2.53 -4.27
N ASN A 627 6.71 -2.63 -4.43
CA ASN A 627 5.99 -2.45 -5.70
C ASN A 627 5.54 -0.99 -5.85
N THR A 628 6.50 -0.08 -5.72
CA THR A 628 6.32 1.38 -5.82
C THR A 628 7.25 1.92 -6.89
N ILE A 629 6.87 3.01 -7.56
CA ILE A 629 7.73 3.63 -8.58
C ILE A 629 9.03 4.19 -7.97
N ILE A 630 8.98 4.69 -6.73
CA ILE A 630 10.19 5.00 -5.97
C ILE A 630 10.74 3.72 -5.37
N ASP A 631 11.96 3.35 -5.74
CA ASP A 631 12.65 2.20 -5.16
C ASP A 631 12.92 2.37 -3.67
N ASN A 632 12.69 1.29 -2.92
CA ASN A 632 12.84 1.20 -1.47
C ASN A 632 12.12 2.36 -0.75
N LEU A 633 10.93 2.76 -1.24
CA LEU A 633 10.18 3.86 -0.67
C LEU A 633 9.95 3.68 0.84
N LEU A 634 9.65 2.45 1.28
CA LEU A 634 9.49 2.13 2.70
C LEU A 634 10.75 2.49 3.51
N GLY A 635 11.93 2.13 3.01
CA GLY A 635 13.19 2.49 3.67
C GLY A 635 13.44 4.00 3.69
N LYS A 636 13.11 4.69 2.58
CA LYS A 636 13.26 6.14 2.47
C LYS A 636 12.30 6.90 3.38
N ILE A 637 11.08 6.40 3.64
CA ILE A 637 10.14 7.07 4.56
C ILE A 637 10.31 6.64 6.02
N SER A 638 10.83 5.42 6.27
CA SER A 638 11.16 4.99 7.63
C SER A 638 12.42 5.67 8.15
N ASN A 639 13.40 5.88 7.27
CA ASN A 639 14.64 6.61 7.54
C ASN A 639 14.84 7.74 6.50
N PRO A 640 14.17 8.90 6.68
CA PRO A 640 14.23 10.03 5.74
C PRO A 640 15.62 10.63 5.54
N ASN A 641 16.53 10.47 6.50
CA ASN A 641 17.90 10.98 6.39
C ASN A 641 18.78 10.11 5.47
N SER A 642 18.24 9.02 4.93
CA SER A 642 18.87 8.27 3.82
C SER A 642 18.79 9.00 2.46
N LEU A 643 17.96 10.05 2.34
CA LEU A 643 17.97 10.95 1.19
C LEU A 643 19.30 11.71 1.17
N ALA A 644 20.16 11.43 0.19
CA ALA A 644 21.47 12.07 0.09
C ALA A 644 21.35 13.58 -0.20
N PRO A 645 22.01 14.47 0.55
CA PRO A 645 22.11 15.86 0.13
C PRO A 645 23.57 16.25 -0.08
N LYS A 646 23.92 16.67 -1.31
CA LYS A 646 24.96 17.69 -1.59
C LYS A 646 24.76 18.26 -2.99
N ARG A 647 23.68 19.01 -3.22
CA ARG A 647 23.54 19.77 -4.47
C ARG A 647 23.06 21.17 -4.21
N GLU A 648 23.55 22.11 -5.02
CA GLU A 648 23.05 23.47 -5.01
C GLU A 648 21.60 23.48 -5.50
N ILE A 649 20.71 24.05 -4.69
CA ILE A 649 19.33 24.27 -5.11
C ILE A 649 19.35 25.35 -6.19
N PRO A 650 18.89 25.06 -7.42
CA PRO A 650 18.92 26.02 -8.50
C PRO A 650 17.99 27.19 -8.18
N LYS A 651 18.55 28.40 -8.15
CA LYS A 651 17.77 29.63 -7.96
C LYS A 651 16.89 29.88 -9.18
N ILE A 652 15.65 30.26 -8.95
CA ILE A 652 14.72 30.60 -10.01
C ILE A 652 14.86 32.08 -10.33
N ASP A 653 15.03 32.39 -11.61
CA ASP A 653 14.98 33.78 -12.06
C ASP A 653 13.57 34.36 -11.83
N ILE A 654 13.49 35.50 -11.14
CA ILE A 654 12.25 36.17 -10.76
C ILE A 654 11.39 36.50 -11.98
N ASP A 655 12.01 36.79 -13.13
CA ASP A 655 11.29 37.07 -14.38
C ASP A 655 10.59 35.83 -14.95
N THR A 656 10.93 34.64 -14.46
CA THR A 656 10.31 33.39 -14.86
C THR A 656 9.13 32.97 -13.98
N LEU A 657 8.92 33.62 -12.83
CA LEU A 657 7.78 33.39 -11.93
C LEU A 657 6.48 33.87 -12.57
N ILE A 658 5.43 33.06 -12.47
CA ILE A 658 4.11 33.46 -12.96
C ILE A 658 3.48 34.43 -11.96
N ASN A 659 3.53 34.09 -10.67
CA ASN A 659 3.12 35.00 -9.63
C ASN A 659 4.31 35.80 -9.07
N LYS A 660 4.45 37.05 -9.54
CA LYS A 660 5.50 37.98 -9.10
C LYS A 660 5.38 38.44 -7.65
N ARG A 661 4.31 38.08 -6.94
CA ARG A 661 4.03 38.49 -5.54
C ARG A 661 4.47 37.45 -4.50
N LEU A 662 5.11 36.35 -4.90
CA LEU A 662 5.67 35.41 -3.93
C LEU A 662 6.78 36.09 -3.11
N ASP A 663 6.78 35.83 -1.81
CA ASP A 663 7.89 36.22 -0.95
C ASP A 663 9.08 35.26 -1.08
N GLU A 664 10.25 35.63 -0.54
CA GLU A 664 11.48 34.84 -0.64
C GLU A 664 11.38 33.44 -0.01
N ASN A 665 10.59 33.28 1.06
CA ASN A 665 10.42 31.98 1.72
C ASN A 665 9.49 31.06 0.88
N GLN A 666 8.43 31.60 0.28
CA GLN A 666 7.62 30.88 -0.71
C GLN A 666 8.43 30.51 -1.96
N LYS A 667 9.30 31.40 -2.45
CA LYS A 667 10.20 31.11 -3.58
C LYS A 667 11.15 29.96 -3.27
N GLU A 668 11.77 29.97 -2.09
CA GLU A 668 12.65 28.88 -1.65
C GLU A 668 11.91 27.53 -1.61
N ALA A 669 10.64 27.51 -1.19
CA ALA A 669 9.82 26.30 -1.24
C ALA A 669 9.62 25.78 -2.67
N VAL A 670 9.39 26.69 -3.63
CA VAL A 670 9.26 26.38 -5.06
C VAL A 670 10.59 25.88 -5.63
N GLU A 671 11.71 26.49 -5.24
CA GLU A 671 13.08 26.09 -5.62
C GLU A 671 13.40 24.66 -5.17
N LYS A 672 13.15 24.34 -3.90
CA LYS A 672 13.30 22.98 -3.36
C LYS A 672 12.42 21.96 -4.08
N ALA A 673 11.17 22.31 -4.37
CA ALA A 673 10.25 21.42 -5.09
C ALA A 673 10.74 21.09 -6.51
N LEU A 674 11.37 22.06 -7.17
CA LEU A 674 11.86 21.92 -8.53
C LEU A 674 13.25 21.30 -8.61
N SER A 675 14.03 21.32 -7.53
CA SER A 675 15.30 20.61 -7.47
C SER A 675 15.09 19.10 -7.44
N LEU A 676 14.02 18.59 -6.82
CA LEU A 676 13.76 17.15 -6.61
C LEU A 676 14.13 16.24 -7.80
N GLU A 677 14.97 15.24 -7.51
CA GLU A 677 15.39 14.15 -8.39
C GLU A 677 14.49 12.92 -8.25
N MET A 678 14.63 11.96 -9.17
CA MET A 678 13.84 10.73 -9.14
C MET A 678 14.03 9.99 -7.81
N GLY A 679 12.92 9.62 -7.18
CA GLY A 679 12.93 8.90 -5.91
C GLY A 679 13.09 9.77 -4.66
N GLU A 680 13.04 11.10 -4.80
CA GLU A 680 13.06 12.06 -3.69
C GLU A 680 11.68 12.65 -3.40
N TYR A 681 11.56 13.29 -2.23
CA TYR A 681 10.35 13.98 -1.80
C TYR A 681 10.64 15.20 -0.94
N LEU A 682 9.67 16.12 -0.90
CA LEU A 682 9.72 17.35 -0.11
C LEU A 682 8.51 17.44 0.83
N VAL A 683 8.75 17.84 2.08
CA VAL A 683 7.70 18.10 3.07
C VAL A 683 7.63 19.59 3.37
N ILE A 684 6.50 20.23 3.02
CA ILE A 684 6.25 21.65 3.24
C ILE A 684 5.20 21.80 4.36
N GLN A 685 5.63 22.29 5.52
CA GLN A 685 4.72 22.76 6.55
C GLN A 685 4.26 24.17 6.24
N GLY A 686 2.96 24.33 6.00
CA GLY A 686 2.32 25.61 5.80
C GLY A 686 1.32 25.88 6.91
N PRO A 687 1.65 26.74 7.89
CA PRO A 687 0.68 27.22 8.87
C PRO A 687 -0.56 27.90 8.25
N PRO A 688 -1.58 28.25 9.04
CA PRO A 688 -2.74 29.00 8.58
C PRO A 688 -2.34 30.31 7.90
N GLY A 689 -2.96 30.63 6.76
CA GLY A 689 -2.75 31.91 6.10
C GLY A 689 -1.44 32.09 5.33
N THR A 690 -0.56 31.08 5.28
CA THR A 690 0.78 31.23 4.65
C THR A 690 0.83 31.01 3.13
N GLY A 691 -0.33 30.82 2.50
CA GLY A 691 -0.42 30.72 1.04
C GLY A 691 -0.07 29.35 0.46
N LYS A 692 -0.25 28.24 1.20
CA LYS A 692 -0.05 26.85 0.71
C LYS A 692 -0.53 26.62 -0.73
N THR A 693 -1.80 26.93 -1.02
CA THR A 693 -2.39 26.77 -2.36
C THR A 693 -1.67 27.61 -3.41
N THR A 694 -1.19 28.82 -3.05
CA THR A 694 -0.41 29.69 -3.95
C THR A 694 0.94 29.05 -4.29
N VAL A 695 1.64 28.51 -3.28
CA VAL A 695 2.92 27.79 -3.48
C VAL A 695 2.71 26.55 -4.36
N ILE A 696 1.69 25.73 -4.07
CA ILE A 696 1.34 24.56 -4.88
C ILE A 696 1.07 24.96 -6.34
N THR A 697 0.31 26.04 -6.55
CA THR A 697 -0.03 26.53 -7.89
C THR A 697 1.22 26.94 -8.67
N GLU A 698 2.13 27.70 -8.04
CA GLU A 698 3.38 28.12 -8.67
C GLU A 698 4.30 26.92 -8.97
N ILE A 699 4.42 25.94 -8.05
CA ILE A 699 5.18 24.70 -8.28
C ILE A 699 4.69 24.01 -9.55
N ILE A 700 3.36 23.78 -9.66
CA ILE A 700 2.77 23.11 -10.83
C ILE A 700 3.09 23.88 -12.10
N GLN A 701 2.86 25.19 -12.10
CA GLN A 701 3.10 26.05 -13.25
C GLN A 701 4.56 26.04 -13.70
N GLN A 702 5.51 26.09 -12.76
CA GLN A 702 6.94 26.02 -13.08
C GLN A 702 7.34 24.66 -13.65
N ILE A 703 6.83 23.56 -13.09
CA ILE A 703 7.05 22.21 -13.65
C ILE A 703 6.54 22.16 -15.09
N LEU A 704 5.31 22.64 -15.33
CA LEU A 704 4.68 22.61 -16.64
C LEU A 704 5.39 23.50 -17.66
N LYS A 705 5.98 24.62 -17.23
CA LYS A 705 6.77 25.53 -18.08
C LYS A 705 8.08 24.88 -18.53
N ARG A 706 8.77 24.18 -17.62
CA ARG A 706 10.06 23.50 -17.88
C ARG A 706 9.91 22.18 -18.62
N ASN A 707 8.85 21.44 -18.33
CA ASN A 707 8.56 20.16 -18.96
C ASN A 707 7.12 20.11 -19.47
N LYS A 708 6.97 20.28 -20.79
CA LYS A 708 5.66 20.23 -21.48
C LYS A 708 5.00 18.85 -21.42
N LEU A 709 5.76 17.80 -21.15
CA LEU A 709 5.30 16.41 -21.06
C LEU A 709 5.04 15.95 -19.64
N ALA A 710 5.35 16.77 -18.62
CA ALA A 710 5.18 16.40 -17.23
C ALA A 710 3.73 16.01 -16.92
N LYS A 711 3.57 14.86 -16.24
CA LYS A 711 2.31 14.38 -15.68
C LYS A 711 2.30 14.65 -14.18
N ILE A 712 1.34 15.46 -13.75
CA ILE A 712 1.23 15.90 -12.36
C ILE A 712 -0.11 15.43 -11.80
N LEU A 713 -0.09 14.76 -10.65
CA LEU A 713 -1.29 14.49 -9.86
C LEU A 713 -1.34 15.45 -8.68
N VAL A 714 -2.44 16.20 -8.57
CA VAL A 714 -2.78 17.00 -7.40
C VAL A 714 -3.87 16.28 -6.63
N THR A 715 -3.62 16.00 -5.36
CA THR A 715 -4.55 15.25 -4.52
C THR A 715 -4.65 15.82 -3.12
N SER A 716 -5.78 15.59 -2.46
CA SER A 716 -6.00 15.96 -1.05
C SER A 716 -7.04 15.03 -0.41
N GLN A 717 -7.19 15.10 0.90
CA GLN A 717 -8.22 14.35 1.60
C GLN A 717 -9.63 14.93 1.33
N SER A 718 -9.75 16.24 1.11
CA SER A 718 -11.03 16.92 0.90
C SER A 718 -11.24 17.34 -0.57
N ASN A 719 -12.49 17.31 -1.06
CA ASN A 719 -12.79 17.80 -2.42
C ASN A 719 -12.52 19.30 -2.56
N GLN A 720 -12.83 20.07 -1.51
CA GLN A 720 -12.65 21.52 -1.51
C GLN A 720 -11.18 21.93 -1.68
N ALA A 721 -10.24 21.28 -0.99
CA ALA A 721 -8.81 21.59 -1.14
C ALA A 721 -8.32 21.29 -2.57
N VAL A 722 -8.76 20.19 -3.17
CA VAL A 722 -8.44 19.85 -4.57
C VAL A 722 -8.99 20.92 -5.53
N ASP A 723 -10.25 21.30 -5.35
CA ASP A 723 -10.92 22.24 -6.23
C ASP A 723 -10.32 23.65 -6.11
N ASN A 724 -9.88 24.07 -4.92
CA ASN A 724 -9.18 25.35 -4.70
C ASN A 724 -7.88 25.46 -5.51
N VAL A 725 -7.11 24.37 -5.63
CA VAL A 725 -5.90 24.36 -6.47
C VAL A 725 -6.29 24.34 -7.95
N LEU A 726 -7.29 23.54 -8.32
CA LEU A 726 -7.78 23.43 -9.70
C LEU A 726 -8.25 24.79 -10.24
N GLU A 727 -9.00 25.55 -9.45
CA GLU A 727 -9.53 26.87 -9.83
C GLU A 727 -8.43 27.85 -10.24
N LYS A 728 -7.29 27.84 -9.54
CA LYS A 728 -6.14 28.68 -9.89
C LYS A 728 -5.36 28.17 -11.10
N ILE A 729 -5.22 26.85 -11.23
CA ILE A 729 -4.48 26.25 -12.35
C ILE A 729 -5.22 26.41 -13.66
N CYS A 730 -6.55 26.32 -13.65
CA CYS A 730 -7.36 26.33 -14.86
C CYS A 730 -7.38 27.68 -15.60
N GLU A 731 -6.88 28.75 -14.97
CA GLU A 731 -6.69 30.06 -15.61
C GLU A 731 -5.57 30.04 -16.66
N ASN A 732 -4.53 29.20 -16.46
CA ASN A 732 -3.33 29.17 -17.30
C ASN A 732 -3.08 27.81 -17.98
N GLU A 733 -3.76 26.75 -17.57
CA GLU A 733 -3.64 25.41 -18.15
C GLU A 733 -5.02 24.82 -18.42
N ASN A 734 -5.24 24.35 -19.65
CA ASN A 734 -6.52 23.77 -20.09
C ASN A 734 -6.47 22.24 -20.21
N LYS A 735 -5.28 21.62 -20.18
CA LYS A 735 -5.09 20.16 -20.22
C LYS A 735 -5.20 19.55 -18.83
N ILE A 736 -6.34 19.76 -18.19
CA ILE A 736 -6.61 19.32 -16.82
C ILE A 736 -7.82 18.39 -16.76
N VAL A 737 -7.88 17.53 -15.74
CA VAL A 737 -9.07 16.70 -15.46
C VAL A 737 -9.28 16.52 -13.97
N ARG A 738 -10.55 16.47 -13.56
CA ARG A 738 -10.99 16.23 -12.18
C ARG A 738 -11.75 14.90 -12.09
N PHE A 739 -11.22 13.96 -11.32
CA PHE A 739 -11.85 12.66 -11.07
C PHE A 739 -12.57 12.61 -9.73
N GLY A 740 -13.74 11.96 -9.72
CA GLY A 740 -14.42 11.55 -8.49
C GLY A 740 -15.90 11.27 -8.71
N ASN A 741 -16.44 10.37 -7.87
CA ASN A 741 -17.77 9.79 -8.10
C ASN A 741 -18.94 10.69 -7.67
N ASP A 742 -18.69 11.68 -6.82
CA ASP A 742 -19.74 12.50 -6.21
C ASP A 742 -19.64 13.96 -6.68
N LYS A 743 -20.24 14.23 -7.85
CA LYS A 743 -20.24 15.55 -8.50
C LYS A 743 -20.86 16.65 -7.63
N SER A 744 -21.73 16.30 -6.69
CA SER A 744 -22.39 17.29 -5.80
C SER A 744 -21.39 18.00 -4.88
N LYS A 745 -20.21 17.41 -4.68
CA LYS A 745 -19.15 17.95 -3.82
C LYS A 745 -18.14 18.82 -4.57
N PHE A 746 -18.32 19.00 -5.88
CA PHE A 746 -17.39 19.76 -6.70
C PHE A 746 -17.84 21.21 -6.82
N SER A 747 -16.87 22.12 -6.91
CA SER A 747 -17.16 23.50 -7.26
C SER A 747 -17.71 23.61 -8.69
N ASN A 748 -18.43 24.71 -8.97
CA ASN A 748 -18.96 24.98 -10.31
C ASN A 748 -17.85 25.01 -11.38
N THR A 749 -16.65 25.47 -11.01
CA THR A 749 -15.49 25.46 -11.90
C THR A 749 -14.96 24.05 -12.09
N ALA A 750 -14.78 23.28 -11.02
CA ALA A 750 -14.32 21.90 -11.08
C ALA A 750 -15.24 20.98 -11.89
N LEU A 751 -16.56 21.22 -11.87
CA LEU A 751 -17.54 20.49 -12.69
C LEU A 751 -17.29 20.61 -14.20
N LYS A 752 -16.75 21.74 -14.67
CA LYS A 752 -16.38 21.94 -16.09
C LYS A 752 -15.22 21.03 -16.51
N TYR A 753 -14.39 20.66 -15.54
CA TYR A 753 -13.21 19.82 -15.73
C TYR A 753 -13.41 18.39 -15.24
N HIS A 754 -14.62 17.98 -14.86
CA HIS A 754 -14.95 16.58 -14.59
C HIS A 754 -14.70 15.74 -15.85
N GLU A 755 -14.29 14.48 -15.68
CA GLU A 755 -13.91 13.58 -16.78
C GLU A 755 -14.94 13.53 -17.92
N GLU A 756 -16.24 13.52 -17.60
CA GLU A 756 -17.32 13.51 -18.60
C GLU A 756 -17.43 14.85 -19.33
N SER A 757 -17.26 15.97 -18.61
CA SER A 757 -17.32 17.33 -19.17
C SER A 757 -16.14 17.60 -20.10
N VAL A 758 -14.93 17.16 -19.71
CA VAL A 758 -13.71 17.27 -20.54
C VAL A 758 -13.87 16.43 -21.81
N PHE A 759 -14.35 15.20 -21.67
CA PHE A 759 -14.62 14.33 -22.80
C PHE A 759 -15.66 14.94 -23.76
N TYR A 760 -16.76 15.46 -23.22
CA TYR A 760 -17.79 16.12 -24.01
C TYR A 760 -17.25 17.34 -24.75
N SER A 761 -16.44 18.17 -24.08
CA SER A 761 -15.83 19.36 -24.68
C SER A 761 -14.90 18.98 -25.84
N TYR A 762 -14.12 17.91 -25.68
CA TYR A 762 -13.25 17.39 -26.74
C TYR A 762 -14.03 16.86 -27.94
N LEU A 763 -15.12 16.11 -27.71
CA LEU A 763 -16.00 15.66 -28.79
C LEU A 763 -16.61 16.84 -29.56
N GLN A 764 -17.01 17.91 -28.86
CA GLN A 764 -17.51 19.12 -29.50
C GLN A 764 -16.44 19.84 -30.32
N GLU A 765 -15.19 19.85 -29.87
CA GLU A 765 -14.07 20.40 -30.63
C GLU A 765 -13.81 19.61 -31.92
N ILE A 766 -13.83 18.27 -31.85
CA ILE A 766 -13.73 17.41 -33.04
C ILE A 766 -14.88 17.67 -34.00
N LYS A 767 -16.12 17.75 -33.50
CA LYS A 767 -17.30 18.05 -34.32
C LYS A 767 -17.13 19.35 -35.09
N LYS A 768 -16.73 20.43 -34.42
CA LYS A 768 -16.50 21.73 -35.05
C LYS A 768 -15.41 21.68 -36.12
N ARG A 769 -14.32 20.93 -35.87
CA ARG A 769 -13.26 20.74 -36.87
C ARG A 769 -13.77 19.98 -38.09
N LEU A 770 -14.57 18.94 -37.90
CA LEU A 770 -15.17 18.18 -39.00
C LEU A 770 -16.21 18.99 -39.79
N GLU A 771 -16.98 19.86 -39.11
CA GLU A 771 -17.97 20.74 -39.75
C GLU A 771 -17.32 21.90 -40.54
N SER A 772 -16.14 22.37 -40.11
CA SER A 772 -15.40 23.45 -40.78
C SER A 772 -14.50 22.95 -41.92
N ASP A 773 -14.26 21.65 -42.01
CA ASP A 773 -13.49 21.04 -43.09
C ASP A 773 -14.36 20.79 -44.33
N ASN A 774 -14.27 21.68 -45.32
CA ASN A 774 -15.04 21.61 -46.58
C ASN A 774 -14.68 20.41 -47.48
N THR A 775 -13.64 19.62 -47.13
CA THR A 775 -13.18 18.47 -47.92
C THR A 775 -13.91 17.16 -47.61
N ASN A 776 -14.63 17.07 -46.48
CA ASN A 776 -15.33 15.84 -46.06
C ASN A 776 -16.81 15.86 -46.49
N TYR A 777 -17.08 15.58 -47.76
CA TYR A 777 -18.44 15.52 -48.33
C TYR A 777 -19.36 14.42 -47.73
N PHE A 778 -18.80 13.43 -47.03
CA PHE A 778 -19.53 12.24 -46.54
C PHE A 778 -20.25 12.41 -45.20
N LEU A 779 -19.97 13.48 -44.44
CA LEU A 779 -20.47 13.67 -43.08
C LEU A 779 -21.07 15.07 -42.93
N LYS A 780 -22.28 15.30 -43.45
CA LYS A 780 -23.09 16.49 -43.12
C LYS A 780 -24.49 16.08 -42.67
N GLY A 781 -25.02 16.77 -41.67
CA GLY A 781 -26.41 16.62 -41.18
C GLY A 781 -26.64 15.50 -40.14
N GLU A 782 -27.89 15.00 -40.06
CA GLU A 782 -28.42 14.08 -39.03
C GLU A 782 -27.56 12.82 -38.77
N LYS A 783 -26.77 12.37 -39.74
CA LYS A 783 -25.83 11.24 -39.58
C LYS A 783 -24.68 11.53 -38.63
N LEU A 784 -24.21 12.77 -38.55
CA LEU A 784 -23.11 13.16 -37.65
C LEU A 784 -23.59 13.23 -36.20
N ASP A 785 -24.81 13.71 -35.99
CA ASP A 785 -25.47 13.72 -34.68
C ASP A 785 -25.85 12.32 -34.20
N SER A 786 -26.26 11.42 -35.10
CA SER A 786 -26.50 10.02 -34.74
C SER A 786 -25.19 9.28 -34.42
N LEU A 787 -24.11 9.55 -35.16
CA LEU A 787 -22.77 9.03 -34.85
C LEU A 787 -22.26 9.58 -33.52
N HIS A 788 -22.44 10.87 -33.24
CA HIS A 788 -22.11 11.50 -31.96
C HIS A 788 -22.88 10.88 -30.79
N LYS A 789 -24.19 10.66 -30.94
CA LYS A 789 -25.01 9.98 -29.93
C LYS A 789 -24.56 8.53 -29.73
N LYS A 790 -24.22 7.83 -30.82
CA LYS A 790 -23.71 6.45 -30.79
C LYS A 790 -22.34 6.37 -30.12
N TRP A 791 -21.38 7.22 -30.47
CA TRP A 791 -20.07 7.31 -29.82
C TRP A 791 -20.19 7.70 -28.36
N LYS A 792 -21.06 8.64 -28.02
CA LYS A 792 -21.37 8.99 -26.63
C LYS A 792 -21.87 7.77 -25.86
N SER A 793 -22.81 6.98 -26.42
CA SER A 793 -23.29 5.76 -25.76
C SER A 793 -22.22 4.67 -25.69
N THR A 794 -21.46 4.44 -26.76
CA THR A 794 -20.47 3.36 -26.85
C THR A 794 -19.24 3.64 -25.98
N ILE A 795 -18.75 4.87 -25.90
CA ILE A 795 -17.55 5.22 -25.12
C ILE A 795 -17.87 5.41 -23.63
N LEU A 796 -19.08 5.91 -23.29
CA LEU A 796 -19.54 5.91 -21.90
C LEU A 796 -19.85 4.48 -21.39
N GLN A 797 -20.10 3.52 -22.29
CA GLN A 797 -20.45 2.14 -21.93
C GLN A 797 -19.36 1.09 -22.19
N GLY A 798 -18.30 1.38 -22.96
CA GLY A 798 -17.18 0.44 -23.14
C GLY A 798 -16.27 0.68 -24.35
N ASP A 799 -15.32 1.63 -24.25
CA ASP A 799 -14.10 1.54 -25.06
C ASP A 799 -12.92 2.25 -24.38
N ASP A 800 -11.84 1.51 -24.10
CA ASP A 800 -10.68 1.95 -23.31
C ASP A 800 -9.64 2.74 -24.15
N GLU A 801 -9.55 2.49 -25.47
CA GLU A 801 -8.51 3.11 -26.31
C GLU A 801 -8.70 4.62 -26.52
N LEU A 802 -9.93 5.07 -26.82
CA LEU A 802 -10.21 6.49 -27.04
C LEU A 802 -10.06 7.33 -25.76
N LYS A 803 -10.47 6.78 -24.61
CA LYS A 803 -10.23 7.38 -23.29
C LYS A 803 -8.73 7.46 -23.01
N THR A 804 -7.99 6.38 -23.26
CA THR A 804 -6.53 6.34 -23.11
C THR A 804 -5.83 7.41 -23.96
N LEU A 805 -6.23 7.58 -25.22
CA LEU A 805 -5.68 8.62 -26.11
C LEU A 805 -6.01 10.06 -25.63
N LEU A 806 -7.20 10.27 -25.07
CA LEU A 806 -7.58 11.55 -24.45
C LEU A 806 -6.74 11.83 -23.20
N PHE A 807 -6.61 10.85 -22.31
CA PHE A 807 -5.85 10.97 -21.07
C PHE A 807 -4.34 11.12 -21.32
N LYS A 808 -3.82 10.64 -22.46
CA LYS A 808 -2.44 10.95 -22.89
C LYS A 808 -2.22 12.46 -23.04
N LYS A 809 -3.20 13.26 -23.47
CA LYS A 809 -3.06 14.71 -23.64
C LYS A 809 -3.18 15.52 -22.34
N ILE A 810 -3.80 14.96 -21.29
CA ILE A 810 -4.00 15.64 -20.01
C ILE A 810 -2.67 15.73 -19.25
N ARG A 811 -2.36 16.89 -18.67
CA ARG A 811 -1.07 17.13 -17.97
C ARG A 811 -1.24 17.15 -16.46
N VAL A 812 -2.33 17.75 -15.98
CA VAL A 812 -2.63 17.85 -14.55
C VAL A 812 -3.91 17.11 -14.22
N ILE A 813 -3.79 16.15 -13.33
CA ILE A 813 -4.90 15.32 -12.86
C ILE A 813 -5.23 15.76 -11.44
N PHE A 814 -6.52 15.89 -11.13
CA PHE A 814 -7.03 16.26 -9.82
C PHE A 814 -7.95 15.16 -9.29
N GLY A 815 -7.79 14.78 -8.02
CA GLY A 815 -8.63 13.79 -7.36
C GLY A 815 -8.44 13.82 -5.85
N THR A 816 -9.35 13.23 -5.08
CA THR A 816 -9.05 13.00 -3.65
C THR A 816 -8.17 11.77 -3.48
N LEU A 817 -7.49 11.63 -2.34
CA LEU A 817 -6.56 10.52 -2.04
C LEU A 817 -7.17 9.14 -2.36
N VAL A 818 -8.41 8.93 -1.90
CA VAL A 818 -9.17 7.72 -2.16
C VAL A 818 -9.90 7.81 -3.51
N GLY A 819 -10.45 8.97 -3.85
CA GLY A 819 -11.29 9.17 -5.03
C GLY A 819 -10.56 8.96 -6.34
N ILE A 820 -9.25 9.25 -6.42
CA ILE A 820 -8.47 9.12 -7.67
C ILE A 820 -8.47 7.69 -8.22
N SER A 821 -8.56 6.69 -7.34
CA SER A 821 -8.64 5.28 -7.72
C SER A 821 -9.97 4.86 -8.35
N SER A 822 -10.96 5.75 -8.47
CA SER A 822 -12.15 5.50 -9.30
C SER A 822 -11.83 5.54 -10.79
N TRP A 823 -10.71 6.20 -11.17
CA TRP A 823 -10.21 6.18 -12.52
C TRP A 823 -9.58 4.81 -12.84
N GLN A 824 -10.09 4.14 -13.87
CA GLN A 824 -9.68 2.78 -14.26
C GLN A 824 -8.19 2.71 -14.66
N ASP A 825 -7.70 3.67 -15.44
CA ASP A 825 -6.30 3.70 -15.91
C ASP A 825 -5.31 4.16 -14.83
N PHE A 826 -5.79 4.53 -13.64
CA PHE A 826 -4.91 4.91 -12.53
C PHE A 826 -3.89 3.81 -12.19
N ARG A 827 -4.21 2.54 -12.49
CA ARG A 827 -3.30 1.41 -12.27
C ARG A 827 -2.09 1.38 -13.21
N SER A 828 -2.23 1.89 -14.43
CA SER A 828 -1.20 1.83 -15.48
C SER A 828 -0.45 3.15 -15.67
N ILE A 829 -0.90 4.24 -15.05
CA ILE A 829 -0.21 5.53 -15.12
C ILE A 829 0.83 5.72 -14.00
N GLU A 830 1.88 6.44 -14.35
CA GLU A 830 2.90 6.96 -13.45
C GLU A 830 2.91 8.49 -13.53
N PHE A 831 3.25 9.15 -12.43
CA PHE A 831 3.31 10.60 -12.36
C PHE A 831 4.73 11.07 -12.09
N ASP A 832 5.17 12.07 -12.86
CA ASP A 832 6.47 12.71 -12.63
C ASP A 832 6.48 13.45 -11.29
N TYR A 833 5.32 14.02 -10.91
CA TYR A 833 5.09 14.63 -9.61
C TYR A 833 3.71 14.25 -9.06
N ILE A 834 3.67 13.91 -7.78
CA ILE A 834 2.43 13.86 -6.99
C ILE A 834 2.51 14.92 -5.90
N ILE A 835 1.55 15.84 -5.89
CA ILE A 835 1.45 16.89 -4.88
C ILE A 835 0.23 16.62 -4.02
N VAL A 836 0.44 16.48 -2.72
CA VAL A 836 -0.61 16.22 -1.75
C VAL A 836 -0.85 17.46 -0.89
N ASP A 837 -2.01 18.11 -1.03
CA ASP A 837 -2.44 19.18 -0.12
C ASP A 837 -3.19 18.60 1.09
N GLU A 838 -3.17 19.30 2.21
CA GLU A 838 -3.68 18.84 3.52
C GLU A 838 -3.09 17.48 3.97
N ALA A 839 -1.84 17.18 3.59
CA ALA A 839 -1.18 15.91 3.92
C ALA A 839 -1.06 15.66 5.44
N GLY A 840 -1.05 16.72 6.25
CA GLY A 840 -1.04 16.66 7.72
C GLY A 840 -2.27 16.00 8.35
N ARG A 841 -3.38 15.87 7.61
CA ARG A 841 -4.64 15.22 8.07
C ARG A 841 -4.86 13.84 7.46
N ALA A 842 -3.97 13.37 6.59
CA ALA A 842 -4.13 12.11 5.87
C ALA A 842 -3.43 10.96 6.60
N THR A 843 -4.08 9.80 6.63
CA THR A 843 -3.47 8.57 7.16
C THR A 843 -2.45 7.99 6.17
N LEU A 844 -1.48 7.22 6.64
CA LEU A 844 -0.50 6.54 5.77
C LEU A 844 -1.17 5.71 4.65
N PRO A 845 -2.21 4.88 4.92
CA PRO A 845 -2.87 4.12 3.87
C PRO A 845 -3.58 4.99 2.82
N GLU A 846 -4.13 6.14 3.20
CA GLU A 846 -4.74 7.06 2.22
C GLU A 846 -3.67 7.72 1.34
N LEU A 847 -2.56 8.16 1.92
CA LEU A 847 -1.43 8.74 1.20
C LEU A 847 -0.82 7.74 0.21
N MET A 848 -0.71 6.47 0.59
CA MET A 848 -0.05 5.47 -0.25
C MET A 848 -0.82 5.10 -1.53
N ILE A 849 -2.13 5.36 -1.60
CA ILE A 849 -2.93 5.12 -2.80
C ILE A 849 -2.33 5.86 -4.01
N PRO A 850 -2.11 7.19 -3.95
CA PRO A 850 -1.39 7.94 -4.98
C PRO A 850 0.13 7.76 -4.92
N LEU A 851 0.77 7.86 -3.75
CA LEU A 851 2.23 7.98 -3.66
C LEU A 851 2.99 6.79 -4.27
N ARG A 852 2.42 5.59 -4.28
CA ARG A 852 3.02 4.42 -4.95
C ARG A 852 3.26 4.61 -6.45
N LYS A 853 2.58 5.59 -7.08
CA LYS A 853 2.69 5.95 -8.51
C LYS A 853 3.58 7.17 -8.78
N ALA A 854 4.19 7.74 -7.73
CA ALA A 854 5.01 8.92 -7.86
C ALA A 854 6.43 8.56 -8.28
N LYS A 855 7.02 9.31 -9.22
CA LYS A 855 8.48 9.36 -9.36
C LYS A 855 9.09 10.33 -8.34
N LYS A 856 8.36 11.40 -8.02
CA LYS A 856 8.65 12.43 -7.00
C LYS A 856 7.36 12.83 -6.33
N PHE A 857 7.40 13.16 -5.04
CA PHE A 857 6.22 13.68 -4.37
C PHE A 857 6.50 14.85 -3.42
N ILE A 858 5.50 15.70 -3.27
CA ILE A 858 5.54 16.87 -2.40
C ILE A 858 4.34 16.78 -1.47
N LEU A 859 4.61 16.72 -0.17
CA LEU A 859 3.57 16.75 0.86
C LEU A 859 3.46 18.16 1.40
N VAL A 860 2.29 18.76 1.25
CA VAL A 860 1.97 20.09 1.78
C VAL A 860 0.88 19.95 2.82
N GLY A 861 1.11 20.50 4.01
CA GLY A 861 0.16 20.33 5.10
C GLY A 861 0.58 21.08 6.35
N ASP A 862 -0.09 20.78 7.45
CA ASP A 862 0.24 21.32 8.75
C ASP A 862 -0.11 20.31 9.85
N HIS A 863 0.90 19.79 10.54
CA HIS A 863 0.69 18.80 11.59
C HIS A 863 0.23 19.43 12.92
N GLN A 864 0.29 20.76 13.04
CA GLN A 864 -0.24 21.52 14.18
C GLN A 864 -1.73 21.86 14.04
N GLN A 865 -2.37 21.47 12.93
CA GLN A 865 -3.81 21.55 12.72
C GLN A 865 -4.46 20.16 12.86
N LEU A 866 -5.77 20.06 12.62
CA LEU A 866 -6.58 18.87 12.86
C LEU A 866 -5.92 17.57 12.33
N PRO A 867 -5.79 16.54 13.18
CA PRO A 867 -5.28 15.23 12.77
C PRO A 867 -6.34 14.42 12.00
N PRO A 868 -5.99 13.26 11.41
CA PRO A 868 -6.98 12.31 10.91
C PRO A 868 -7.97 11.91 12.01
N ILE A 869 -9.23 11.70 11.61
CA ILE A 869 -10.26 11.23 12.54
C ILE A 869 -10.01 9.76 12.83
N VAL A 870 -9.75 9.44 14.10
CA VAL A 870 -9.65 8.06 14.58
C VAL A 870 -10.98 7.65 15.20
N ASP A 871 -11.56 6.57 14.69
CA ASP A 871 -12.81 6.02 15.21
C ASP A 871 -12.59 5.51 16.66
N ASN A 872 -13.49 5.88 17.59
CA ASN A 872 -13.39 5.50 19.00
C ASN A 872 -13.42 3.97 19.20
N THR A 873 -14.08 3.22 18.32
CA THR A 873 -14.11 1.75 18.33
C THR A 873 -12.80 1.15 17.85
N VAL A 874 -12.07 1.84 16.97
CA VAL A 874 -10.70 1.46 16.59
C VAL A 874 -9.75 1.76 17.76
N LEU A 875 -9.87 2.94 18.35
CA LEU A 875 -9.07 3.36 19.50
C LEU A 875 -9.20 2.39 20.67
N SER A 876 -10.41 1.95 21.02
CA SER A 876 -10.63 1.01 22.12
C SER A 876 -10.04 -0.39 21.89
N LYS A 877 -9.81 -0.77 20.62
CA LYS A 877 -9.20 -2.07 20.23
C LYS A 877 -7.69 -1.98 20.01
N MET A 878 -7.13 -0.78 19.92
CA MET A 878 -5.69 -0.53 19.76
C MET A 878 -5.01 -0.40 21.13
N THR A 879 -5.06 -1.44 21.96
CA THR A 879 -4.58 -1.41 23.36
C THR A 879 -3.12 -1.00 23.55
N ASP A 880 -2.28 -1.20 22.53
CA ASP A 880 -0.83 -0.95 22.60
C ASP A 880 -0.48 0.49 22.17
N TYR A 881 -1.47 1.28 21.73
CA TYR A 881 -1.29 2.62 21.19
C TYR A 881 -2.27 3.58 21.84
N ASN A 882 -1.79 4.76 22.21
CA ASN A 882 -2.69 5.82 22.67
C ASN A 882 -3.30 6.56 21.47
N LYS A 883 -4.24 7.47 21.75
CA LYS A 883 -4.90 8.28 20.71
C LYS A 883 -3.92 9.10 19.88
N LYS A 884 -2.91 9.69 20.52
CA LYS A 884 -1.88 10.53 19.88
C LYS A 884 -1.03 9.72 18.91
N ASP A 885 -0.71 8.48 19.25
CA ASP A 885 0.03 7.56 18.36
C ASP A 885 -0.76 7.31 17.07
N LEU A 886 -2.08 7.11 17.17
CA LEU A 886 -2.94 6.88 16.01
C LEU A 886 -3.19 8.15 15.17
N GLU A 887 -3.20 9.31 15.82
CA GLU A 887 -3.34 10.62 15.17
C GLU A 887 -2.06 11.12 14.50
N THR A 888 -0.90 10.56 14.87
CA THR A 888 0.39 10.91 14.27
C THR A 888 0.45 10.42 12.82
N THR A 889 0.56 11.36 11.89
CA THR A 889 0.58 11.11 10.43
C THR A 889 1.99 10.93 9.90
N LEU A 890 2.11 10.33 8.70
CA LEU A 890 3.38 10.26 7.96
C LEU A 890 3.98 11.65 7.78
N PHE A 891 3.15 12.66 7.48
CA PHE A 891 3.61 14.04 7.33
C PHE A 891 4.30 14.55 8.60
N GLU A 892 3.68 14.33 9.77
CA GLU A 892 4.25 14.74 11.06
C GLU A 892 5.57 14.00 11.36
N GLU A 893 5.61 12.69 11.12
CA GLU A 893 6.82 11.88 11.34
C GLU A 893 7.97 12.32 10.44
N LEU A 894 7.71 12.50 9.14
CA LEU A 894 8.74 12.94 8.19
C LEU A 894 9.22 14.34 8.53
N TYR A 895 8.32 15.28 8.82
CA TYR A 895 8.71 16.66 9.14
C TYR A 895 9.60 16.74 10.38
N LYS A 896 9.35 15.91 11.40
CA LYS A 896 10.17 15.83 12.62
C LYS A 896 11.50 15.12 12.41
N LYS A 897 11.54 14.06 11.59
CA LYS A 897 12.73 13.21 11.39
C LYS A 897 13.70 13.74 10.32
N ILE A 898 13.23 14.50 9.33
CA ILE A 898 14.09 15.08 8.30
C ILE A 898 15.01 16.12 8.94
N GLU A 899 16.31 15.85 8.93
CA GLU A 899 17.34 16.78 9.40
C GLU A 899 17.75 17.75 8.30
N HIS A 900 17.79 17.27 7.05
CA HIS A 900 18.24 18.05 5.90
C HIS A 900 17.18 19.06 5.44
N ASN A 901 17.54 20.35 5.52
CA ASN A 901 16.66 21.45 5.13
C ASN A 901 16.29 21.45 3.64
N ASP A 902 16.95 20.69 2.78
CA ASP A 902 16.61 20.61 1.35
C ASP A 902 15.29 19.84 1.11
N PHE A 903 14.95 18.92 2.01
CA PHE A 903 13.76 18.06 1.91
C PHE A 903 12.64 18.44 2.90
N LYS A 904 12.83 19.51 3.69
CA LYS A 904 11.77 20.12 4.51
C LYS A 904 11.72 21.63 4.35
N HIS A 905 10.53 22.21 4.48
CA HIS A 905 10.36 23.65 4.40
C HIS A 905 9.21 24.14 5.29
N PHE A 906 9.40 25.26 5.99
CA PHE A 906 8.38 25.93 6.80
C PHE A 906 7.97 27.24 6.13
N LEU A 907 6.69 27.40 5.79
CA LEU A 907 6.17 28.64 5.25
C LEU A 907 5.96 29.66 6.38
N LYS A 908 6.83 30.66 6.42
CA LYS A 908 6.98 31.60 7.53
C LYS A 908 5.94 32.72 7.55
N TYR A 909 5.60 33.25 6.37
CA TYR A 909 4.83 34.50 6.29
C TYR A 909 3.32 34.25 6.19
N ASN A 910 2.56 34.85 7.11
CA ASN A 910 1.10 34.86 7.14
C ASN A 910 0.53 36.05 6.34
N TYR A 911 -0.54 35.74 5.59
CA TYR A 911 -1.30 36.65 4.72
C TYR A 911 -2.81 36.62 5.01
N ARG A 912 -3.26 35.98 6.09
CA ARG A 912 -4.68 35.93 6.48
C ARG A 912 -4.97 36.90 7.61
N SER A 913 -4.37 36.65 8.76
CA SER A 913 -4.71 37.31 10.03
C SER A 913 -3.88 38.56 10.26
N HIS A 914 -4.44 39.56 10.95
CA HIS A 914 -3.69 40.68 11.51
C HIS A 914 -2.54 40.17 12.41
N SER A 915 -1.41 40.87 12.45
CA SER A 915 -0.18 40.44 13.15
C SER A 915 -0.40 40.10 14.62
N SER A 916 -1.18 40.91 15.35
CA SER A 916 -1.53 40.65 16.75
C SER A 916 -2.29 39.32 16.93
N ILE A 917 -3.22 39.00 16.02
CA ILE A 917 -3.95 37.72 16.07
C ILE A 917 -3.00 36.58 15.70
N ALA A 918 -2.20 36.77 14.66
CA ALA A 918 -1.23 35.77 14.21
C ALA A 918 -0.20 35.43 15.28
N LYS A 919 0.29 36.45 16.00
CA LYS A 919 1.21 36.29 17.12
C LYS A 919 0.63 35.38 18.20
N LEU A 920 -0.66 35.51 18.51
CA LEU A 920 -1.30 34.68 19.53
C LEU A 920 -1.19 33.17 19.23
N TYR A 921 -1.57 32.73 18.02
CA TYR A 921 -1.47 31.31 17.68
C TYR A 921 -0.03 30.90 17.27
N SER A 922 0.81 31.84 16.82
CA SER A 922 2.23 31.61 16.53
C SER A 922 3.01 31.21 17.78
N GLU A 923 2.90 32.00 18.85
CA GLU A 923 3.60 31.77 20.12
C GLU A 923 3.12 30.48 20.81
N VAL A 924 1.83 30.16 20.69
CA VAL A 924 1.24 29.01 21.39
C VAL A 924 1.49 27.69 20.65
N PHE A 925 1.45 27.66 19.32
CA PHE A 925 1.46 26.41 18.54
C PHE A 925 2.63 26.26 17.54
N TYR A 926 3.41 27.32 17.29
CA TYR A 926 4.47 27.35 16.28
C TYR A 926 5.78 27.98 16.78
N ASP A 927 5.97 28.03 18.10
CA ASP A 927 7.17 28.58 18.75
C ASP A 927 7.53 30.02 18.29
N GLY A 928 6.52 30.82 17.99
CA GLY A 928 6.71 32.22 17.56
C GLY A 928 7.20 32.40 16.11
N ASN A 929 7.31 31.33 15.31
CA ASN A 929 7.97 31.37 13.99
C ASN A 929 7.13 32.00 12.85
N ILE A 930 5.84 32.29 13.07
CA ILE A 930 4.98 32.90 12.05
C ILE A 930 5.09 34.43 12.10
N GLU A 931 5.36 35.04 10.95
CA GLU A 931 5.45 36.49 10.77
C GLU A 931 4.37 36.99 9.82
N THR A 932 3.76 38.15 10.07
CA THR A 932 2.71 38.70 9.18
C THR A 932 3.31 39.74 8.24
N LYS A 933 2.97 39.66 6.95
CA LYS A 933 3.35 40.67 5.95
C LYS A 933 2.20 41.66 5.77
N ASP A 934 2.41 42.91 6.16
CA ASP A 934 1.49 44.06 6.01
C ASP A 934 0.13 43.91 6.74
N ASP A 935 -0.07 44.71 7.79
CA ASP A 935 -1.29 44.73 8.60
C ASP A 935 -2.38 45.67 8.06
N LEU A 936 -2.04 46.66 7.23
CA LEU A 936 -2.98 47.72 6.83
C LEU A 936 -4.21 47.16 6.09
N VAL A 937 -4.02 46.06 5.35
CA VAL A 937 -5.09 45.37 4.61
C VAL A 937 -6.02 44.55 5.53
N ARG A 938 -5.63 44.34 6.79
CA ARG A 938 -6.32 43.47 7.78
C ARG A 938 -6.89 44.25 8.96
N GLU A 939 -6.98 45.57 8.82
CA GLU A 939 -7.65 46.44 9.77
C GLU A 939 -9.16 46.21 9.75
N HIS A 940 -9.78 46.02 10.93
CA HIS A 940 -11.22 45.73 11.01
C HIS A 940 -12.10 46.93 10.63
N GLN A 941 -11.60 48.16 10.75
CA GLN A 941 -12.33 49.41 10.41
C GLN A 941 -13.64 49.56 11.19
N LEU A 942 -13.63 49.14 12.45
CA LEU A 942 -14.72 49.27 13.43
C LEU A 942 -14.21 50.09 14.62
N ASP A 943 -15.09 50.62 15.45
CA ASP A 943 -14.75 51.39 16.66
C ASP A 943 -14.32 50.47 17.83
N PHE A 944 -13.36 49.59 17.56
CA PHE A 944 -12.69 48.76 18.54
C PHE A 944 -11.20 49.15 18.56
N GLU A 945 -10.66 49.44 19.74
CA GLU A 945 -9.25 49.85 19.85
C GLU A 945 -8.27 48.69 19.68
N LYS A 946 -8.70 47.46 19.98
CA LYS A 946 -7.84 46.28 20.08
C LYS A 946 -8.22 45.23 19.03
N LYS A 947 -7.33 44.26 18.82
CA LYS A 947 -7.51 43.19 17.82
C LYS A 947 -7.96 41.86 18.42
N VAL A 948 -7.74 41.68 19.72
CA VAL A 948 -8.21 40.51 20.47
C VAL A 948 -8.86 40.97 21.76
N TYR A 949 -10.07 40.48 22.01
CA TYR A 949 -10.81 40.70 23.24
C TYR A 949 -11.10 39.39 23.94
N LEU A 950 -10.78 39.29 25.23
CA LEU A 950 -11.18 38.19 26.10
C LEU A 950 -12.26 38.66 27.06
N TYR A 951 -13.51 38.27 26.79
CA TYR A 951 -14.65 38.54 27.66
C TYR A 951 -14.73 37.48 28.75
N SER A 952 -14.30 37.87 29.95
CA SER A 952 -14.27 37.04 31.15
C SER A 952 -15.64 36.96 31.79
N THR A 953 -16.22 35.76 31.85
CA THR A 953 -17.50 35.50 32.54
C THR A 953 -17.32 35.10 34.00
N SER A 954 -16.11 35.22 34.54
CA SER A 954 -15.74 34.73 35.87
C SER A 954 -16.50 35.35 37.02
N ASN A 955 -17.02 36.57 36.88
CA ASN A 955 -17.74 37.29 37.93
C ASN A 955 -19.28 37.29 37.73
N ILE A 956 -19.79 36.50 36.78
CA ILE A 956 -21.23 36.33 36.56
C ILE A 956 -21.78 35.26 37.54
N GLU A 957 -22.90 35.53 38.21
CA GLU A 957 -23.50 34.59 39.18
C GLU A 957 -23.94 33.26 38.53
N ASP A 958 -24.57 33.30 37.35
CA ASP A 958 -25.06 32.11 36.62
C ASP A 958 -24.06 31.54 35.59
N LYS A 959 -22.76 31.72 35.82
CA LYS A 959 -21.68 31.38 34.86
C LYS A 959 -21.47 29.90 34.54
N PHE A 960 -21.96 29.00 35.40
CA PHE A 960 -21.60 27.57 35.33
C PHE A 960 -22.22 26.84 34.14
N ASP A 961 -21.46 25.90 33.57
CA ASP A 961 -21.94 25.04 32.49
C ASP A 961 -22.96 23.99 32.96
N LYS A 962 -23.92 23.66 32.09
CA LYS A 962 -24.94 22.62 32.33
C LYS A 962 -24.69 21.43 31.41
N GLN A 963 -24.88 20.22 31.95
CA GLN A 963 -24.80 18.98 31.18
C GLN A 963 -26.09 18.75 30.38
N ILE A 964 -25.98 18.48 29.07
CA ILE A 964 -27.09 18.09 28.20
C ILE A 964 -26.68 16.86 27.39
N GLY A 965 -27.21 15.69 27.74
CA GLY A 965 -26.77 14.41 27.17
C GLY A 965 -25.27 14.19 27.43
N THR A 966 -24.49 13.98 26.38
CA THR A 966 -23.02 13.89 26.44
C THR A 966 -22.31 15.24 26.26
N GLY A 967 -23.05 16.33 25.96
CA GLY A 967 -22.50 17.66 25.70
C GLY A 967 -22.69 18.66 26.84
N LYS A 968 -22.19 19.88 26.63
CA LYS A 968 -22.25 21.00 27.58
C LYS A 968 -22.86 22.24 26.95
N ILE A 969 -23.65 22.98 27.71
CA ILE A 969 -24.16 24.30 27.33
C ILE A 969 -23.76 25.34 28.39
N ASN A 970 -23.59 26.59 27.97
CA ASN A 970 -23.36 27.72 28.86
C ASN A 970 -24.22 28.91 28.44
N ASP A 971 -25.27 29.17 29.22
CA ASP A 971 -26.22 30.25 28.95
C ASP A 971 -25.62 31.64 29.22
N ALA A 972 -24.72 31.77 30.19
CA ALA A 972 -24.03 33.03 30.47
C ALA A 972 -23.15 33.45 29.27
N ASN A 973 -22.34 32.52 28.75
CA ASN A 973 -21.54 32.76 27.54
C ASN A 973 -22.43 33.13 26.35
N LYS A 974 -23.55 32.43 26.13
CA LYS A 974 -24.51 32.78 25.08
C LYS A 974 -25.01 34.23 25.20
N LYS A 975 -25.42 34.66 26.39
CA LYS A 975 -25.90 36.03 26.61
C LYS A 975 -24.79 37.05 26.28
N VAL A 976 -23.55 36.77 26.67
CA VAL A 976 -22.39 37.61 26.35
C VAL A 976 -22.12 37.66 24.85
N ILE A 977 -22.17 36.52 24.15
CA ILE A 977 -21.98 36.45 22.70
C ILE A 977 -23.04 37.28 21.97
N ILE A 978 -24.31 37.23 22.41
CA ILE A 978 -25.38 38.06 21.83
C ILE A 978 -25.07 39.55 22.04
N LYS A 979 -24.63 39.97 23.23
CA LYS A 979 -24.22 41.36 23.48
C LYS A 979 -23.07 41.80 22.58
N ILE A 980 -22.06 40.94 22.38
CA ILE A 980 -20.94 41.20 21.45
C ILE A 980 -21.46 41.39 20.02
N LEU A 981 -22.40 40.55 19.58
CA LEU A 981 -23.01 40.70 18.24
C LEU A 981 -23.79 42.01 18.10
N GLU A 982 -24.53 42.42 19.13
CA GLU A 982 -25.25 43.71 19.14
C GLU A 982 -24.29 44.91 19.07
N GLU A 983 -23.20 44.86 19.84
CA GLU A 983 -22.11 45.86 19.79
C GLU A 983 -21.44 45.90 18.41
N LEU A 984 -21.12 44.73 17.84
CA LEU A 984 -20.54 44.61 16.50
C LEU A 984 -21.47 45.18 15.43
N GLN A 985 -22.77 44.87 15.51
CA GLN A 985 -23.75 45.35 14.55
C GLN A 985 -23.90 46.88 14.62
N LEU A 986 -23.94 47.45 15.82
CA LEU A 986 -24.00 48.90 16.01
C LEU A 986 -22.76 49.58 15.40
N ASN A 987 -21.57 49.03 15.65
CA ASN A 987 -20.32 49.54 15.09
C ASN A 987 -20.25 49.38 13.57
N ALA A 988 -20.61 48.22 13.06
CA ALA A 988 -20.67 47.94 11.62
C ALA A 988 -21.66 48.89 10.91
N THR A 989 -22.77 49.23 11.57
CA THR A 989 -23.73 50.22 11.05
C THR A 989 -23.15 51.63 11.08
N LYS A 990 -22.54 52.04 12.20
CA LYS A 990 -21.90 53.36 12.37
C LYS A 990 -20.78 53.60 11.34
N CYS A 991 -19.98 52.57 11.06
CA CYS A 991 -18.86 52.62 10.13
C CYS A 991 -19.24 52.24 8.69
N ASP A 992 -20.51 51.90 8.43
CA ASP A 992 -21.03 51.34 7.17
C ASP A 992 -20.17 50.22 6.58
N LYS A 993 -19.91 49.19 7.39
CA LYS A 993 -19.14 48.00 7.00
C LYS A 993 -20.00 46.76 7.09
N TYR A 994 -19.84 45.87 6.12
CA TYR A 994 -20.35 44.51 6.20
C TYR A 994 -19.24 43.59 6.69
N LYS A 995 -19.54 42.70 7.63
CA LYS A 995 -18.55 41.78 8.21
C LYS A 995 -19.08 40.36 8.28
N SER A 996 -18.22 39.42 7.92
CA SER A 996 -18.48 38.00 8.13
C SER A 996 -18.06 37.59 9.55
N VAL A 997 -18.95 36.94 10.29
CA VAL A 997 -18.75 36.56 11.69
C VAL A 997 -18.87 35.04 11.83
N GLY A 998 -17.87 34.41 12.44
CA GLY A 998 -17.89 32.99 12.79
C GLY A 998 -17.93 32.78 14.29
N ILE A 999 -18.99 32.13 14.79
CA ILE A 999 -19.07 31.69 16.20
C ILE A 999 -18.68 30.23 16.25
N ILE A 1000 -17.54 29.96 16.90
CA ILE A 1000 -16.96 28.63 17.04
C ILE A 1000 -17.14 28.17 18.47
N THR A 1001 -17.75 26.98 18.65
CA THR A 1001 -17.94 26.35 19.96
C THR A 1001 -17.60 24.86 19.88
N PRO A 1002 -16.92 24.28 20.88
CA PRO A 1002 -16.50 22.89 20.85
C PRO A 1002 -17.66 21.89 21.04
N TYR A 1003 -18.79 22.32 21.61
CA TYR A 1003 -19.93 21.44 21.90
C TYR A 1003 -21.09 21.66 20.92
N LEU A 1004 -21.54 20.58 20.26
CA LEU A 1004 -22.65 20.64 19.29
C LEU A 1004 -23.98 21.11 19.93
N VAL A 1005 -24.25 20.71 21.18
CA VAL A 1005 -25.45 21.17 21.90
C VAL A 1005 -25.38 22.66 22.24
N GLN A 1006 -24.19 23.22 22.47
CA GLN A 1006 -24.00 24.67 22.65
C GLN A 1006 -24.18 25.40 21.31
N ARG A 1007 -23.68 24.85 20.21
CA ARG A 1007 -23.93 25.39 18.86
C ARG A 1007 -25.42 25.50 18.59
N ASP A 1008 -26.19 24.46 18.90
CA ASP A 1008 -27.63 24.44 18.67
C ASP A 1008 -28.37 25.40 19.61
N ASN A 1009 -27.90 25.52 20.85
CA ASN A 1009 -28.37 26.51 21.81
C ASN A 1009 -28.15 27.95 21.28
N LEU A 1010 -26.95 28.27 20.79
CA LEU A 1010 -26.63 29.57 20.17
C LEU A 1010 -27.44 29.84 18.90
N ARG A 1011 -27.55 28.85 18.01
CA ARG A 1011 -28.33 28.96 16.76
C ARG A 1011 -29.80 29.26 17.01
N SER A 1012 -30.41 28.64 18.02
CA SER A 1012 -31.82 28.86 18.30
C SER A 1012 -32.09 30.30 18.76
N SER A 1013 -31.27 30.84 19.67
CA SER A 1013 -31.41 32.23 20.14
C SER A 1013 -31.02 33.27 19.08
N ILE A 1014 -29.89 33.09 18.39
CA ILE A 1014 -29.44 34.05 17.37
C ILE A 1014 -30.33 34.00 16.13
N GLY A 1015 -30.87 32.82 15.77
CA GLY A 1015 -31.81 32.67 14.67
C GLY A 1015 -33.09 33.50 14.86
N GLN A 1016 -33.57 33.65 16.09
CA GLN A 1016 -34.71 34.53 16.43
C GLN A 1016 -34.36 36.02 16.31
N LEU A 1017 -33.09 36.36 16.46
CA LEU A 1017 -32.57 37.73 16.41
C LEU A 1017 -31.98 38.10 15.04
N LYS A 1018 -32.06 37.21 14.04
CA LYS A 1018 -31.40 37.39 12.74
C LYS A 1018 -31.81 38.69 12.04
N SER A 1019 -33.05 39.14 12.22
CA SER A 1019 -33.53 40.42 11.67
C SER A 1019 -32.85 41.66 12.26
N LYS A 1020 -32.22 41.55 13.44
CA LYS A 1020 -31.45 42.63 14.06
C LYS A 1020 -30.04 42.77 13.48
N PHE A 1021 -29.57 41.79 12.73
CA PHE A 1021 -28.20 41.72 12.23
C PHE A 1021 -28.18 41.80 10.69
N ASP A 1022 -28.28 42.99 10.12
CA ASP A 1022 -28.30 43.22 8.67
C ASP A 1022 -26.92 43.52 8.07
N LYS A 1023 -25.94 43.94 8.89
CA LYS A 1023 -24.55 44.20 8.47
C LYS A 1023 -23.61 43.02 8.76
N LEU A 1024 -24.09 41.99 9.46
CA LEU A 1024 -23.28 40.83 9.86
C LEU A 1024 -23.75 39.55 9.17
N ASP A 1025 -22.84 38.84 8.49
CA ASP A 1025 -23.08 37.48 8.01
C ASP A 1025 -22.60 36.46 9.05
N ILE A 1026 -23.53 35.96 9.86
CA ILE A 1026 -23.22 35.13 11.04
C ILE A 1026 -23.33 33.64 10.72
N ALA A 1027 -22.22 32.92 10.87
CA ALA A 1027 -22.16 31.47 10.83
C ALA A 1027 -21.82 30.91 12.22
N ILE A 1028 -22.51 29.84 12.63
CA ILE A 1028 -22.30 29.18 13.94
C ILE A 1028 -22.06 27.70 13.72
N ASN A 1029 -20.89 27.18 14.08
CA ASN A 1029 -20.49 25.79 13.83
C ASN A 1029 -19.43 25.31 14.84
N SER A 1030 -19.13 24.01 14.82
CA SER A 1030 -17.97 23.44 15.52
C SER A 1030 -16.66 23.75 14.78
N VAL A 1031 -15.53 23.55 15.46
CA VAL A 1031 -14.18 23.73 14.90
C VAL A 1031 -13.99 22.95 13.60
N ASP A 1032 -14.33 21.65 13.60
CA ASP A 1032 -14.15 20.75 12.46
C ASP A 1032 -14.92 21.21 11.21
N ALA A 1033 -16.10 21.81 11.39
CA ALA A 1033 -16.95 22.30 10.30
C ALA A 1033 -16.50 23.68 9.75
N PHE A 1034 -15.68 24.42 10.48
CA PHE A 1034 -15.06 25.67 10.00
C PHE A 1034 -13.74 25.45 9.27
N GLN A 1035 -13.23 24.21 9.22
CA GLN A 1035 -12.01 23.92 8.48
C GLN A 1035 -12.15 24.32 7.00
N GLY A 1036 -11.11 24.96 6.46
CA GLY A 1036 -11.08 25.44 5.08
C GLY A 1036 -11.84 26.75 4.83
N SER A 1037 -12.58 27.27 5.80
CA SER A 1037 -13.25 28.58 5.74
C SER A 1037 -12.52 29.60 6.60
N ASP A 1038 -12.64 30.89 6.32
CA ASP A 1038 -12.20 31.98 7.21
C ASP A 1038 -13.28 33.06 7.32
N ARG A 1039 -13.14 33.95 8.31
CA ARG A 1039 -14.09 35.02 8.61
C ARG A 1039 -13.34 36.28 9.03
N ASP A 1040 -13.96 37.42 8.79
CA ASP A 1040 -13.41 38.71 9.20
C ASP A 1040 -13.29 38.75 10.73
N ILE A 1041 -14.34 38.27 11.39
CA ILE A 1041 -14.46 38.24 12.85
C ILE A 1041 -14.73 36.81 13.32
N ILE A 1042 -14.05 36.37 14.38
CA ILE A 1042 -14.33 35.10 15.05
C ILE A 1042 -14.68 35.36 16.51
N ILE A 1043 -15.68 34.64 17.01
CA ILE A 1043 -16.02 34.53 18.42
C ILE A 1043 -15.82 33.08 18.84
N TYR A 1044 -14.86 32.81 19.71
CA TYR A 1044 -14.60 31.49 20.27
C TYR A 1044 -15.23 31.35 21.65
N ASP A 1045 -16.18 30.42 21.79
CA ASP A 1045 -16.88 30.11 23.03
C ASP A 1045 -16.20 28.95 23.77
N MET A 1046 -15.60 29.22 24.93
CA MET A 1046 -14.91 28.20 25.74
C MET A 1046 -15.87 27.25 26.46
N VAL A 1047 -17.13 27.67 26.67
CA VAL A 1047 -18.24 26.96 27.33
C VAL A 1047 -18.02 26.56 28.79
N ARG A 1048 -16.88 25.94 29.14
CA ARG A 1048 -16.67 25.29 30.43
C ARG A 1048 -16.51 26.30 31.56
N SER A 1049 -17.22 26.04 32.65
CA SER A 1049 -17.14 26.77 33.91
C SER A 1049 -17.77 25.90 35.01
N GLN A 1050 -16.99 25.56 36.04
CA GLN A 1050 -17.48 24.84 37.22
C GLN A 1050 -16.87 25.42 38.49
N SER A 1051 -17.40 25.05 39.65
CA SER A 1051 -16.87 25.46 40.94
C SER A 1051 -15.56 24.74 41.30
N ASP A 1052 -15.36 23.51 40.84
CA ASP A 1052 -14.16 22.70 41.08
C ASP A 1052 -13.17 22.79 39.90
N SER A 1053 -11.96 23.26 40.14
CA SER A 1053 -10.90 23.37 39.12
C SER A 1053 -10.23 22.03 38.77
N LYS A 1054 -10.51 20.95 39.51
CA LYS A 1054 -10.02 19.58 39.19
C LYS A 1054 -10.72 18.94 37.99
N VAL A 1055 -11.68 19.64 37.40
CA VAL A 1055 -12.49 19.17 36.28
C VAL A 1055 -11.64 19.12 35.01
N ASN A 1056 -11.73 18.00 34.30
CA ASN A 1056 -11.02 17.77 33.06
C ASN A 1056 -11.56 18.65 31.91
N ILE A 1057 -10.65 19.38 31.26
CA ILE A 1057 -10.93 20.22 30.08
C ILE A 1057 -10.23 19.74 28.80
N ASP A 1058 -9.67 18.52 28.78
CA ASP A 1058 -8.86 17.98 27.68
C ASP A 1058 -9.56 18.09 26.31
N PHE A 1059 -10.89 17.94 26.28
CA PHE A 1059 -11.67 18.07 25.06
C PHE A 1059 -11.60 19.46 24.41
N ILE A 1060 -11.61 20.53 25.23
CA ILE A 1060 -11.55 21.92 24.74
C ILE A 1060 -10.11 22.44 24.66
N ALA A 1061 -9.19 21.81 25.39
CA ALA A 1061 -7.76 22.14 25.43
C ALA A 1061 -6.94 21.41 24.36
N ASP A 1062 -7.59 20.75 23.40
CA ASP A 1062 -6.95 20.19 22.21
C ASP A 1062 -6.28 21.31 21.40
N GLU A 1063 -4.94 21.34 21.43
CA GLU A 1063 -4.12 22.37 20.79
C GLU A 1063 -4.40 22.49 19.28
N LYS A 1064 -4.55 21.37 18.57
CA LYS A 1064 -4.79 21.33 17.12
C LYS A 1064 -6.15 21.93 16.77
N ARG A 1065 -7.20 21.63 17.55
CA ARG A 1065 -8.53 22.25 17.40
C ARG A 1065 -8.50 23.74 17.73
N LEU A 1066 -7.85 24.11 18.83
CA LEU A 1066 -7.79 25.50 19.26
C LEU A 1066 -7.03 26.35 18.24
N ASN A 1067 -5.88 25.89 17.76
CA ASN A 1067 -5.13 26.51 16.67
C ASN A 1067 -6.00 26.71 15.42
N VAL A 1068 -6.73 25.67 15.00
CA VAL A 1068 -7.66 25.77 13.87
C VAL A 1068 -8.75 26.80 14.13
N ALA A 1069 -9.30 26.91 15.34
CA ALA A 1069 -10.35 27.87 15.66
C ALA A 1069 -9.85 29.33 15.61
N LEU A 1070 -8.73 29.61 16.28
CA LEU A 1070 -8.17 30.97 16.38
C LEU A 1070 -7.69 31.49 15.02
N SER A 1071 -7.10 30.62 14.21
CA SER A 1071 -6.52 30.96 12.91
C SER A 1071 -7.53 31.10 11.75
N ARG A 1072 -8.84 31.01 12.04
CA ARG A 1072 -9.92 31.37 11.08
C ARG A 1072 -10.16 32.86 10.98
N THR A 1073 -9.62 33.63 11.93
CA THR A 1073 -9.87 35.05 12.07
C THR A 1073 -8.97 35.87 11.15
N LYS A 1074 -9.54 36.84 10.42
CA LYS A 1074 -8.74 37.79 9.61
C LYS A 1074 -8.42 39.06 10.38
N GLU A 1075 -9.42 39.69 11.00
CA GLU A 1075 -9.31 41.08 11.45
C GLU A 1075 -9.53 41.27 12.96
N LEU A 1076 -10.51 40.57 13.57
CA LEU A 1076 -10.90 40.77 14.97
C LEU A 1076 -11.31 39.47 15.66
N LEU A 1077 -10.71 39.18 16.82
CA LEU A 1077 -10.95 37.95 17.57
C LEU A 1077 -11.61 38.24 18.94
N PHE A 1078 -12.68 37.52 19.24
CA PHE A 1078 -13.30 37.49 20.56
C PHE A 1078 -13.16 36.09 21.18
N LEU A 1079 -12.75 36.05 22.44
CA LEU A 1079 -12.73 34.86 23.28
C LEU A 1079 -13.74 35.05 24.41
N VAL A 1080 -14.61 34.07 24.68
CA VAL A 1080 -15.66 34.18 25.70
C VAL A 1080 -15.61 32.97 26.63
N GLY A 1081 -15.49 33.20 27.94
CA GLY A 1081 -15.53 32.13 28.93
C GLY A 1081 -15.11 32.53 30.34
N ASP A 1082 -15.19 31.58 31.27
CA ASP A 1082 -14.78 31.77 32.67
C ASP A 1082 -13.25 31.66 32.76
N VAL A 1083 -12.57 32.80 32.66
CA VAL A 1083 -11.11 32.90 32.61
C VAL A 1083 -10.45 32.35 33.86
N LYS A 1084 -10.97 32.67 35.05
CA LYS A 1084 -10.45 32.15 36.33
C LYS A 1084 -10.52 30.63 36.39
N PHE A 1085 -11.66 30.05 35.99
CA PHE A 1085 -11.82 28.60 35.92
C PHE A 1085 -10.82 27.98 34.93
N ILE A 1086 -10.84 28.43 33.66
CA ILE A 1086 -10.01 27.87 32.59
C ILE A 1086 -8.51 28.00 32.88
N TYR A 1087 -8.07 29.10 33.50
CA TYR A 1087 -6.67 29.32 33.87
C TYR A 1087 -6.19 28.35 34.97
N SER A 1088 -7.07 28.01 35.91
CA SER A 1088 -6.73 27.15 37.06
C SER A 1088 -6.84 25.65 36.77
N CYS A 1089 -7.49 25.27 35.67
CA CYS A 1089 -7.64 23.87 35.27
C CYS A 1089 -6.33 23.28 34.74
N ASN A 1090 -6.07 22.03 35.13
CA ASN A 1090 -5.00 21.21 34.57
C ASN A 1090 -5.54 20.32 33.45
N VAL A 1091 -4.68 20.02 32.47
CA VAL A 1091 -4.90 19.01 31.43
C VAL A 1091 -4.11 17.75 31.76
N LYS A 1092 -4.57 16.58 31.29
CA LYS A 1092 -3.89 15.31 31.59
C LYS A 1092 -2.50 15.18 30.96
N GLU A 1093 -2.34 15.71 29.76
CA GLU A 1093 -1.10 15.66 29.00
C GLU A 1093 -0.74 17.06 28.48
N GLY A 1094 0.51 17.48 28.66
CA GLY A 1094 1.01 18.77 28.18
C GLY A 1094 0.63 19.97 29.06
N ASP A 1095 0.87 21.16 28.52
CA ASP A 1095 0.48 22.42 29.15
C ASP A 1095 -0.94 22.80 28.74
N ASN A 1096 -1.69 23.46 29.62
CA ASN A 1096 -2.98 24.04 29.25
C ASN A 1096 -2.76 25.20 28.26
N PRO A 1097 -3.16 25.10 26.97
CA PRO A 1097 -2.89 26.13 25.97
C PRO A 1097 -3.66 27.43 26.25
N PHE A 1098 -4.81 27.36 26.93
CA PHE A 1098 -5.53 28.56 27.35
C PHE A 1098 -4.74 29.37 28.37
N LYS A 1099 -3.95 28.72 29.23
CA LYS A 1099 -3.09 29.41 30.19
C LYS A 1099 -2.09 30.31 29.47
N LYS A 1100 -1.38 29.77 28.47
CA LYS A 1100 -0.44 30.52 27.62
C LYS A 1100 -1.14 31.67 26.89
N ILE A 1101 -2.33 31.43 26.33
CA ILE A 1101 -3.15 32.47 25.67
C ILE A 1101 -3.49 33.61 26.64
N ILE A 1102 -3.97 33.29 27.84
CA ILE A 1102 -4.36 34.27 28.86
C ILE A 1102 -3.13 35.07 29.33
N GLU A 1103 -1.99 34.41 29.54
CA GLU A 1103 -0.73 35.07 29.91
C GLU A 1103 -0.26 36.04 28.82
N LEU A 1104 -0.28 35.62 27.55
CA LEU A 1104 0.08 36.47 26.41
C LEU A 1104 -0.84 37.69 26.28
N ILE A 1105 -2.14 37.50 26.47
CA ILE A 1105 -3.13 38.59 26.46
C ILE A 1105 -2.84 39.58 27.59
N ASN A 1106 -2.56 39.09 28.80
CA ASN A 1106 -2.31 39.94 29.97
C ASN A 1106 -0.98 40.72 29.87
N GLN A 1107 0.03 40.13 29.24
CA GLN A 1107 1.35 40.75 29.05
C GLN A 1107 1.37 41.83 27.96
N ASN A 1108 0.50 41.77 26.94
CA ASN A 1108 0.55 42.64 25.75
C ASN A 1108 -0.73 43.48 25.59
N LYS A 1109 -0.98 44.38 26.55
CA LYS A 1109 -2.20 45.22 26.60
C LYS A 1109 -2.34 46.26 25.48
N ASP A 1110 -1.27 46.49 24.71
CA ASP A 1110 -1.32 47.42 23.57
C ASP A 1110 -2.26 46.91 22.46
N TYR A 1111 -2.34 45.59 22.28
CA TYR A 1111 -3.10 44.96 21.18
C TYR A 1111 -4.26 44.08 21.64
N TYR A 1112 -4.29 43.75 22.94
CA TYR A 1112 -5.27 42.85 23.53
C TYR A 1112 -5.96 43.47 24.74
N GLU A 1113 -7.19 43.05 25.01
CA GLU A 1113 -7.96 43.50 26.16
C GLU A 1113 -8.71 42.35 26.83
N ILE A 1114 -8.69 42.33 28.18
CA ILE A 1114 -9.54 41.46 28.99
C ILE A 1114 -10.68 42.31 29.54
N LYS A 1115 -11.92 42.00 29.13
CA LYS A 1115 -13.14 42.64 29.63
C LYS A 1115 -13.81 41.75 30.65
N GLU A 1116 -13.86 42.17 31.90
CA GLU A 1116 -14.63 41.50 32.95
C GLU A 1116 -16.12 41.81 32.76
N VAL A 1117 -16.94 40.78 32.58
CA VAL A 1117 -18.38 40.95 32.41
C VAL A 1117 -19.07 40.90 33.78
N ILE A 1118 -19.83 41.94 34.08
CA ILE A 1118 -20.71 42.04 35.25
C ILE A 1118 -22.14 42.20 34.72
N TYR A 1119 -23.09 41.41 35.22
CA TYR A 1119 -24.51 41.69 35.01
C TYR A 1119 -24.99 42.56 36.16
N GLU A 1120 -25.55 43.72 35.83
CA GLU A 1120 -26.45 44.46 36.74
C GLU A 1120 -27.82 43.78 36.81
#